data_AF-A0A1Q4H5E4-F1
#
_entry.id   AF-A0A1Q4H5E4-F1
#
_cell.length_a   1.000
_cell.length_b   1.000
_cell.length_c   1.000
_cell.angle_alpha   90.00
_cell.angle_beta   90.00
_cell.angle_gamma   90.00
#
_symmetry.space_group_name_H-M   'P 1'
#
loop_
_entity.id
_entity.type
_entity.pdbx_description
1 polymer ?
#
loop_
_entity_poly.entity_id
_entity_poly.type
_entity_poly.pdbx_seq_one_letter_code
_entity_poly.pdbx_strand_id
1 'polypeptide(L)'
;MTAVERVRAAYAAIDAVDRPEIWITLRPLTDALTDAEAVDRLDPAPPLAGLVAAVKNNIDIAGIATTAACPSYPGGPAVTDAGVVTRLRAAGAVIIGATNLDQFATGLVGARSPYGAVRDARRPDRISGGSSSGSAVAVALGLVDIALGTDTAGSGRVPAALQGIVGIKPTVGVVPTDGVVPACRSYDVVTVFARDLDTADTAMGVLAGGARPFPPDAPLAAPPRPRVAVPRALPGLSAEWERLFRAAADRLADTGAEIVEIDLNPFLEAARLLYDGGLVAERHEAVGEFVDAHLGEPELDPTVAGIVSAAGSVPATRLLADRVRLAELTAVAMAELGDRDALLIPTTTGHPTIAEVNADPVAANSRMGVYTNFCNLMDLCAVAVPSGIDAQGTQFGVTVVARAGADALALDLARLVTLPTDGVAQAGAVSTPAPDAPWPARAGLDTTTLLVVGAHLRGQPLAWQLDDRGARWIGPVHTAPQYRLARLDTEPPKPGLVRVAPGGGGAAIYGEVWLIGTAMLGDFLAALPAPMSLGRATLADGTEVVGFGCTAEAFESGKDITHHGDWRGYLRRIGTGTAATRADLSGRRWSRRALVVPGTTVDTGTEVDWLQAGELYLDLRTPADMPVIGADGPDELTREDLLALCGQQAFAGRLEERDGEWTWWREVDLHPADPLPDRGLLHFADGILVETGIGRDYFEDWIATDAAPDGLELALAGADGRPGMLLRVGDQFGYLRGRSADVTPAPGMSLREAVAVADLATARALLDLEISLGTVTDGRWVITRSTLPFRIGDDLAPEFGDGEITVADHGGAPRRRWSIARDHSETQLALQD
;
A
#
# COMPACT_ATOMS: atom_id res chain seq x y z
N MET A 1 -18.43 -14.94 2.75
CA MET A 1 -19.88 -14.72 2.54
C MET A 1 -20.16 -15.02 1.08
N THR A 2 -21.13 -15.87 0.78
CA THR A 2 -21.46 -16.27 -0.60
C THR A 2 -22.25 -15.17 -1.29
N ALA A 3 -22.26 -15.11 -2.63
CA ALA A 3 -23.06 -14.14 -3.39
C ALA A 3 -24.55 -14.22 -3.03
N VAL A 4 -25.08 -15.42 -2.74
CA VAL A 4 -26.46 -15.59 -2.26
C VAL A 4 -26.71 -14.85 -0.94
N GLU A 5 -25.80 -14.98 0.03
CA GLU A 5 -25.91 -14.27 1.32
C GLU A 5 -25.86 -12.75 1.12
N ARG A 6 -25.01 -12.29 0.20
CA ARG A 6 -24.85 -10.87 -0.17
C ARG A 6 -26.13 -10.29 -0.77
N VAL A 7 -26.75 -10.99 -1.72
CA VAL A 7 -28.03 -10.57 -2.32
C VAL A 7 -29.15 -10.54 -1.27
N ARG A 8 -29.23 -11.53 -0.38
CA ARG A 8 -30.24 -11.51 0.71
C ARG A 8 -30.06 -10.31 1.63
N ALA A 9 -28.82 -10.00 2.00
CA ALA A 9 -28.51 -8.84 2.82
C ALA A 9 -28.90 -7.53 2.11
N ALA A 10 -28.60 -7.40 0.82
CA ALA A 10 -28.96 -6.23 0.03
C ALA A 10 -30.48 -6.00 -0.04
N TYR A 11 -31.28 -7.04 -0.33
CA TYR A 11 -32.74 -6.89 -0.36
C TYR A 11 -33.32 -6.60 1.03
N ALA A 12 -32.79 -7.21 2.09
CA ALA A 12 -33.19 -6.88 3.46
C ALA A 12 -32.88 -5.42 3.82
N ALA A 13 -31.72 -4.90 3.36
CA ALA A 13 -31.35 -3.49 3.55
C ALA A 13 -32.28 -2.55 2.76
N ILE A 14 -32.66 -2.93 1.53
CA ILE A 14 -33.62 -2.17 0.71
C ILE A 14 -34.98 -2.07 1.42
N ASP A 15 -35.50 -3.20 1.91
CA ASP A 15 -36.77 -3.26 2.65
C ASP A 15 -36.71 -2.43 3.94
N ALA A 16 -35.59 -2.47 4.67
CA ALA A 16 -35.42 -1.73 5.91
C ALA A 16 -35.29 -0.21 5.71
N VAL A 17 -34.65 0.20 4.61
CA VAL A 17 -34.43 1.61 4.26
C VAL A 17 -35.71 2.26 3.72
N ASP A 18 -36.54 1.52 2.99
CA ASP A 18 -37.84 1.95 2.45
C ASP A 18 -37.78 3.30 1.70
N ARG A 19 -36.88 3.34 0.70
CA ARG A 19 -36.64 4.50 -0.17
C ARG A 19 -36.92 4.11 -1.63
N PRO A 20 -38.20 3.90 -2.01
CA PRO A 20 -38.55 3.40 -3.35
C PRO A 20 -38.09 4.33 -4.47
N GLU A 21 -37.93 5.64 -4.20
CA GLU A 21 -37.50 6.61 -5.21
C GLU A 21 -36.07 6.39 -5.74
N ILE A 22 -35.26 5.55 -5.07
CA ILE A 22 -33.92 5.16 -5.53
C ILE A 22 -34.00 4.31 -6.80
N TRP A 23 -35.09 3.56 -6.98
CA TRP A 23 -35.23 2.53 -8.01
C TRP A 23 -36.33 2.91 -9.00
N ILE A 24 -36.06 2.75 -10.30
CA ILE A 24 -37.11 2.72 -11.32
C ILE A 24 -37.65 1.29 -11.43
N THR A 25 -36.74 0.31 -11.48
CA THR A 25 -37.09 -1.11 -11.50
C THR A 25 -36.16 -1.87 -10.59
N LEU A 26 -36.68 -2.48 -9.53
CA LEU A 26 -35.97 -3.50 -8.76
C LEU A 26 -36.27 -4.88 -9.36
N ARG A 27 -35.26 -5.73 -9.51
CA ARG A 27 -35.48 -7.10 -10.00
C ARG A 27 -36.21 -7.93 -8.93
N PRO A 28 -36.93 -8.99 -9.33
CA PRO A 28 -37.40 -9.98 -8.37
C PRO A 28 -36.22 -10.62 -7.63
N LEU A 29 -36.34 -10.76 -6.31
CA LEU A 29 -35.31 -11.41 -5.48
C LEU A 29 -34.95 -12.81 -6.01
N THR A 30 -35.92 -13.56 -6.52
CA THR A 30 -35.71 -14.90 -7.11
C THR A 30 -34.71 -14.88 -8.27
N ASP A 31 -34.76 -13.85 -9.10
CA ASP A 31 -33.92 -13.75 -10.30
C ASP A 31 -32.51 -13.33 -9.89
N ALA A 32 -32.40 -12.39 -8.94
CA ALA A 32 -31.11 -12.00 -8.36
C ALA A 32 -30.43 -13.16 -7.61
N LEU A 33 -31.19 -14.00 -6.89
CA LEU A 33 -30.66 -15.20 -6.24
C LEU A 33 -30.20 -16.25 -7.25
N THR A 34 -30.91 -16.40 -8.37
CA THR A 34 -30.50 -17.33 -9.44
C THR A 34 -29.14 -16.93 -10.02
N ASP A 35 -28.93 -15.63 -10.28
CA ASP A 35 -27.64 -15.10 -10.73
C ASP A 35 -26.55 -15.32 -9.66
N ALA A 36 -26.87 -15.05 -8.39
CA ALA A 36 -25.94 -15.23 -7.28
C ALA A 36 -25.50 -16.69 -7.09
N GLU A 37 -26.42 -17.64 -7.19
CA GLU A 37 -26.11 -19.06 -7.16
C GLU A 37 -25.21 -19.48 -8.32
N ALA A 38 -25.34 -18.84 -9.50
CA ALA A 38 -24.46 -19.09 -10.63
C ALA A 38 -23.05 -18.57 -10.36
N VAL A 39 -22.91 -17.39 -9.75
CA VAL A 39 -21.63 -16.82 -9.33
C VAL A 39 -20.94 -17.69 -8.27
N ASP A 40 -21.69 -18.18 -7.28
CA ASP A 40 -21.18 -19.04 -6.20
C ASP A 40 -20.63 -20.39 -6.72
N ARG A 41 -20.96 -20.79 -7.95
CA ARG A 41 -20.45 -22.01 -8.60
C ARG A 41 -19.19 -21.77 -9.44
N LEU A 42 -18.74 -20.53 -9.63
CA LEU A 42 -17.56 -20.22 -10.43
C LEU A 42 -16.27 -20.44 -9.61
N ASP A 43 -15.37 -21.25 -10.16
CA ASP A 43 -14.04 -21.54 -9.60
C ASP A 43 -12.98 -21.49 -10.73
N PRO A 44 -11.98 -20.58 -10.68
CA PRO A 44 -11.78 -19.58 -9.62
C PRO A 44 -12.86 -18.50 -9.62
N ALA A 45 -13.10 -17.91 -8.44
CA ALA A 45 -14.04 -16.82 -8.27
C ALA A 45 -13.62 -15.59 -9.10
N PRO A 46 -14.52 -15.00 -9.91
CA PRO A 46 -14.24 -13.77 -10.65
C PRO A 46 -13.97 -12.55 -9.75
N PRO A 47 -13.37 -11.47 -10.28
CA PRO A 47 -12.91 -10.33 -9.47
C PRO A 47 -14.00 -9.56 -8.69
N LEU A 48 -15.27 -9.61 -9.13
CA LEU A 48 -16.41 -8.97 -8.47
C LEU A 48 -17.38 -10.00 -7.88
N ALA A 49 -16.97 -11.27 -7.76
CA ALA A 49 -17.81 -12.31 -7.17
C ALA A 49 -18.25 -11.92 -5.75
N GLY A 50 -19.56 -12.02 -5.49
CA GLY A 50 -20.16 -11.65 -4.21
C GLY A 50 -20.43 -10.15 -4.03
N LEU A 51 -20.17 -9.32 -5.03
CA LEU A 51 -20.59 -7.92 -5.01
C LEU A 51 -21.98 -7.75 -5.61
N VAL A 52 -22.78 -6.88 -4.98
CA VAL A 52 -24.11 -6.50 -5.47
C VAL A 52 -24.01 -5.18 -6.22
N ALA A 53 -24.65 -5.08 -7.38
CA ALA A 53 -24.55 -3.92 -8.27
C ALA A 53 -25.91 -3.31 -8.63
N ALA A 54 -25.92 -2.00 -8.84
CA ALA A 54 -27.03 -1.26 -9.44
C ALA A 54 -26.58 -0.55 -10.73
N VAL A 55 -27.52 -0.28 -11.63
CA VAL A 55 -27.21 0.36 -12.92
C VAL A 55 -28.19 1.50 -13.16
N LYS A 56 -27.71 2.68 -13.57
CA LYS A 56 -28.59 3.82 -13.89
C LYS A 56 -29.52 3.49 -15.05
N ASN A 57 -30.81 3.84 -14.95
CA ASN A 57 -31.83 3.49 -15.96
C ASN A 57 -31.75 4.29 -17.29
N ASN A 58 -30.57 4.74 -17.67
CA ASN A 58 -30.24 5.13 -19.05
C ASN A 58 -29.22 4.16 -19.68
N ILE A 59 -28.92 3.05 -19.02
CA ILE A 59 -28.03 1.98 -19.48
C ILE A 59 -28.87 0.70 -19.57
N ASP A 60 -28.79 0.02 -20.71
CA ASP A 60 -29.58 -1.18 -21.01
C ASP A 60 -29.21 -2.35 -20.09
N ILE A 61 -30.25 -2.96 -19.51
CA ILE A 61 -30.18 -4.22 -18.77
C ILE A 61 -31.23 -5.15 -19.39
N ALA A 62 -30.80 -6.31 -19.86
CA ALA A 62 -31.68 -7.27 -20.52
C ALA A 62 -32.90 -7.60 -19.63
N GLY A 63 -34.10 -7.46 -20.21
CA GLY A 63 -35.36 -7.70 -19.52
C GLY A 63 -35.89 -6.53 -18.67
N ILE A 64 -35.17 -5.41 -18.56
CA ILE A 64 -35.65 -4.19 -17.89
C ILE A 64 -35.83 -3.08 -18.93
N ALA A 65 -36.90 -2.30 -18.81
CA ALA A 65 -37.13 -1.15 -19.70
C ALA A 65 -36.15 -0.01 -19.39
N THR A 66 -35.48 0.50 -20.42
CA THR A 66 -34.60 1.67 -20.31
C THR A 66 -35.42 2.94 -20.56
N THR A 67 -35.83 3.61 -19.47
CA THR A 67 -36.77 4.74 -19.57
C THR A 67 -36.07 6.10 -19.55
N ALA A 68 -34.80 6.15 -19.14
CA ALA A 68 -34.08 7.40 -18.85
C ALA A 68 -34.88 8.36 -17.94
N ALA A 69 -35.61 7.79 -16.97
CA ALA A 69 -36.55 8.47 -16.08
C ALA A 69 -37.72 9.19 -16.80
N CYS A 70 -38.14 8.70 -17.96
CA CYS A 70 -39.34 9.13 -18.67
C CYS A 70 -40.23 7.91 -18.95
N PRO A 71 -41.34 7.70 -18.20
CA PRO A 71 -42.17 6.51 -18.34
C PRO A 71 -42.67 6.22 -19.77
N SER A 72 -42.98 7.26 -20.55
CA SER A 72 -43.39 7.17 -21.96
C SER A 72 -42.26 6.97 -22.97
N TYR A 73 -40.99 6.99 -22.54
CA TYR A 73 -39.88 6.84 -23.47
C TYR A 73 -39.94 5.45 -24.14
N PRO A 74 -39.89 5.39 -25.49
CA PRO A 74 -40.17 4.17 -26.22
C PRO A 74 -39.04 3.12 -26.06
N GLY A 75 -39.37 1.85 -26.28
CA GLY A 75 -38.37 0.77 -26.37
C GLY A 75 -38.76 -0.54 -25.67
N GLY A 76 -39.62 -0.47 -24.65
CA GLY A 76 -39.95 -1.64 -23.82
C GLY A 76 -38.72 -2.21 -23.11
N PRO A 77 -38.79 -3.44 -22.57
CA PRO A 77 -37.64 -4.13 -21.97
C PRO A 77 -36.49 -4.32 -22.98
N ALA A 78 -35.27 -3.97 -22.58
CA ALA A 78 -34.09 -4.16 -23.42
C ALA A 78 -33.88 -5.64 -23.75
N VAL A 79 -33.51 -5.95 -25.00
CA VAL A 79 -33.30 -7.32 -25.47
C VAL A 79 -31.94 -7.86 -25.02
N THR A 80 -30.94 -6.99 -24.96
CA THR A 80 -29.56 -7.33 -24.58
C THR A 80 -29.04 -6.36 -23.53
N ASP A 81 -28.12 -6.83 -22.69
CA ASP A 81 -27.37 -5.96 -21.79
C ASP A 81 -26.51 -4.99 -22.60
N ALA A 82 -26.32 -3.77 -22.09
CA ALA A 82 -25.24 -2.89 -22.54
C ALA A 82 -23.87 -3.58 -22.36
N GLY A 83 -22.86 -3.22 -23.16
CA GLY A 83 -21.53 -3.82 -23.08
C GLY A 83 -20.92 -3.74 -21.66
N VAL A 84 -21.12 -2.63 -20.96
CA VAL A 84 -20.67 -2.44 -19.56
C VAL A 84 -21.41 -3.35 -18.56
N VAL A 85 -22.70 -3.62 -18.79
CA VAL A 85 -23.52 -4.52 -17.96
C VAL A 85 -23.11 -5.97 -18.17
N THR A 86 -22.86 -6.35 -19.43
CA THR A 86 -22.31 -7.67 -19.79
C THR A 86 -20.98 -7.91 -19.08
N ARG A 87 -20.08 -6.92 -19.08
CA ARG A 87 -18.77 -7.00 -18.41
C ARG A 87 -18.89 -7.18 -16.90
N LEU A 88 -19.78 -6.44 -16.23
CA LEU A 88 -20.03 -6.60 -14.79
C LEU A 88 -20.50 -8.01 -14.43
N ARG A 89 -21.48 -8.54 -15.19
CA ARG A 89 -22.00 -9.89 -14.97
C ARG A 89 -20.92 -10.94 -15.16
N ALA A 90 -20.13 -10.82 -16.22
CA ALA A 90 -19.02 -11.73 -16.49
C ALA A 90 -17.94 -11.71 -15.39
N ALA A 91 -17.74 -10.56 -14.74
CA ALA A 91 -16.87 -10.43 -13.59
C ALA A 91 -17.49 -10.86 -12.25
N GLY A 92 -18.70 -11.41 -12.24
CA GLY A 92 -19.34 -12.01 -11.06
C GLY A 92 -20.19 -11.06 -10.21
N ALA A 93 -20.40 -9.81 -10.63
CA ALA A 93 -21.29 -8.89 -9.92
C ALA A 93 -22.77 -9.25 -10.16
N VAL A 94 -23.58 -9.25 -9.11
CA VAL A 94 -25.03 -9.52 -9.21
C VAL A 94 -25.80 -8.21 -9.31
N ILE A 95 -26.39 -7.95 -10.46
CA ILE A 95 -27.14 -6.71 -10.72
C ILE A 95 -28.56 -6.85 -10.16
N ILE A 96 -28.99 -5.95 -9.29
CA ILE A 96 -30.29 -6.07 -8.61
C ILE A 96 -31.37 -5.13 -9.14
N GLY A 97 -31.02 -4.11 -9.92
CA GLY A 97 -32.04 -3.21 -10.46
C GLY A 97 -31.49 -2.01 -11.22
N ALA A 98 -32.44 -1.31 -11.85
CA ALA A 98 -32.24 -0.04 -12.52
C ALA A 98 -32.59 1.13 -11.60
N THR A 99 -31.65 2.04 -11.41
CA THR A 99 -31.77 3.18 -10.49
C THR A 99 -32.32 4.42 -11.17
N ASN A 100 -32.95 5.27 -10.37
CA ASN A 100 -33.52 6.55 -10.78
C ASN A 100 -32.43 7.58 -11.13
N LEU A 101 -32.81 8.58 -11.93
CA LEU A 101 -31.94 9.63 -12.46
C LEU A 101 -32.70 10.93 -12.72
N ASP A 102 -31.99 12.07 -12.86
CA ASP A 102 -32.58 13.23 -13.55
C ASP A 102 -32.89 12.84 -15.00
N GLN A 103 -34.09 13.18 -15.49
CA GLN A 103 -34.63 12.75 -16.78
C GLN A 103 -33.67 13.05 -17.94
N PHE A 104 -33.47 12.04 -18.81
CA PHE A 104 -32.51 12.05 -19.92
C PHE A 104 -31.08 12.46 -19.51
N ALA A 105 -30.69 12.16 -18.27
CA ALA A 105 -29.44 12.59 -17.66
C ALA A 105 -29.20 14.11 -17.77
N THR A 106 -30.27 14.90 -17.66
CA THR A 106 -30.25 16.36 -17.76
C THR A 106 -30.39 17.01 -16.37
N GLY A 107 -29.33 16.93 -15.58
CA GLY A 107 -29.27 17.59 -14.27
C GLY A 107 -28.09 17.18 -13.41
N LEU A 108 -27.88 17.93 -12.35
CA LEU A 108 -26.92 17.72 -11.28
C LEU A 108 -27.59 17.70 -9.91
N VAL A 109 -28.92 17.55 -9.86
CA VAL A 109 -29.72 17.71 -8.64
C VAL A 109 -30.41 16.42 -8.19
N GLY A 110 -30.75 15.50 -9.08
CA GLY A 110 -31.46 14.26 -8.72
C GLY A 110 -32.95 14.45 -8.40
N ALA A 111 -33.50 15.63 -8.71
CA ALA A 111 -34.86 16.06 -8.42
C ALA A 111 -35.77 16.15 -9.65
N ARG A 112 -35.24 15.94 -10.87
CA ARG A 112 -35.95 16.10 -12.14
C ARG A 112 -36.43 14.76 -12.68
N SER A 113 -37.20 14.03 -11.88
CA SER A 113 -37.71 12.70 -12.24
C SER A 113 -39.19 12.58 -11.88
N PRO A 114 -40.05 12.17 -12.82
CA PRO A 114 -41.44 11.78 -12.53
C PRO A 114 -41.56 10.62 -11.55
N TYR A 115 -40.49 9.81 -11.38
CA TYR A 115 -40.42 8.74 -10.38
C TYR A 115 -40.15 9.27 -8.95
N GLY A 116 -40.01 10.59 -8.80
CA GLY A 116 -39.76 11.27 -7.53
C GLY A 116 -38.31 11.76 -7.40
N ALA A 117 -38.15 12.83 -6.62
CA ALA A 117 -36.84 13.36 -6.27
C ALA A 117 -36.11 12.41 -5.33
N VAL A 118 -34.89 12.01 -5.69
CA VAL A 118 -34.05 11.19 -4.84
C VAL A 118 -33.45 12.07 -3.75
N ARG A 119 -33.77 11.77 -2.50
CA ARG A 119 -33.29 12.53 -1.35
C ARG A 119 -31.90 12.04 -0.93
N ASP A 120 -31.10 12.94 -0.36
CA ASP A 120 -29.80 12.60 0.24
C ASP A 120 -29.90 11.43 1.23
N ALA A 121 -28.84 10.61 1.31
CA ALA A 121 -28.79 9.44 2.19
C ALA A 121 -28.82 9.81 3.68
N ARG A 122 -28.29 10.98 4.05
CA ARG A 122 -28.16 11.42 5.45
C ARG A 122 -29.19 12.47 5.83
N ARG A 123 -29.61 13.30 4.87
CA ARG A 123 -30.44 14.50 5.08
C ARG A 123 -31.59 14.56 4.08
N PRO A 124 -32.71 13.86 4.35
CA PRO A 124 -33.78 13.65 3.38
C PRO A 124 -34.51 14.92 2.87
N ASP A 125 -34.27 16.09 3.45
CA ASP A 125 -34.75 17.39 2.95
C ASP A 125 -33.87 17.96 1.81
N ARG A 126 -32.68 17.37 1.59
CA ARG A 126 -31.70 17.80 0.61
C ARG A 126 -31.62 16.88 -0.61
N ILE A 127 -31.06 17.45 -1.68
CA ILE A 127 -30.88 16.73 -2.93
C ILE A 127 -29.83 15.63 -2.81
N SER A 128 -30.00 14.52 -3.53
CA SER A 128 -28.94 13.51 -3.65
C SER A 128 -27.74 14.01 -4.47
N GLY A 129 -27.94 15.04 -5.29
CA GLY A 129 -27.13 15.29 -6.47
C GLY A 129 -27.57 14.41 -7.64
N GLY A 130 -27.23 14.83 -8.86
CA GLY A 130 -27.64 14.14 -10.08
C GLY A 130 -26.58 14.20 -11.18
N SER A 131 -26.87 13.67 -12.36
CA SER A 131 -28.10 12.97 -12.71
C SER A 131 -28.12 11.51 -12.25
N SER A 132 -27.00 10.93 -11.82
CA SER A 132 -26.93 9.53 -11.35
C SER A 132 -27.34 9.38 -9.89
N SER A 133 -28.54 9.89 -9.56
CA SER A 133 -29.02 10.09 -8.20
C SER A 133 -29.24 8.79 -7.45
N GLY A 134 -30.05 7.87 -8.01
CA GLY A 134 -30.34 6.59 -7.39
C GLY A 134 -29.08 5.73 -7.21
N SER A 135 -28.19 5.71 -8.21
CA SER A 135 -26.90 5.01 -8.15
C SER A 135 -26.07 5.42 -6.92
N ALA A 136 -25.91 6.73 -6.71
CA ALA A 136 -25.09 7.24 -5.62
C ALA A 136 -25.71 6.96 -4.24
N VAL A 137 -27.02 7.18 -4.09
CA VAL A 137 -27.71 6.94 -2.81
C VAL A 137 -27.75 5.45 -2.47
N ALA A 138 -27.92 4.55 -3.47
CA ALA A 138 -27.88 3.10 -3.25
C ALA A 138 -26.53 2.64 -2.69
N VAL A 139 -25.41 3.17 -3.20
CA VAL A 139 -24.06 2.87 -2.69
C VAL A 139 -23.85 3.44 -1.29
N ALA A 140 -24.25 4.70 -1.07
CA ALA A 140 -24.05 5.40 0.20
C ALA A 140 -24.81 4.76 1.37
N LEU A 141 -26.03 4.28 1.11
CA LEU A 141 -26.84 3.53 2.08
C LEU A 141 -26.45 2.05 2.20
N GLY A 142 -25.44 1.58 1.45
CA GLY A 142 -24.98 0.19 1.50
C GLY A 142 -25.98 -0.81 0.91
N LEU A 143 -26.90 -0.36 0.06
CA LEU A 143 -27.86 -1.22 -0.64
C LEU A 143 -27.18 -2.04 -1.75
N VAL A 144 -26.10 -1.48 -2.31
CA VAL A 144 -25.22 -2.12 -3.28
C VAL A 144 -23.76 -1.77 -2.98
N ASP A 145 -22.85 -2.60 -3.48
CA ASP A 145 -21.40 -2.38 -3.36
C ASP A 145 -20.88 -1.47 -4.47
N ILE A 146 -21.45 -1.61 -5.67
CA ILE A 146 -21.08 -0.85 -6.88
C ILE A 146 -22.35 -0.31 -7.54
N ALA A 147 -22.30 0.91 -8.07
CA ALA A 147 -23.33 1.37 -8.99
C ALA A 147 -22.76 2.04 -10.23
N LEU A 148 -23.36 1.76 -11.38
CA LEU A 148 -23.05 2.47 -12.62
C LEU A 148 -23.84 3.77 -12.69
N GLY A 149 -23.15 4.82 -13.10
CA GLY A 149 -23.73 6.10 -13.48
C GLY A 149 -23.31 6.50 -14.89
N THR A 150 -23.69 7.72 -15.28
CA THR A 150 -23.12 8.39 -16.45
C THR A 150 -22.67 9.79 -16.08
N ASP A 151 -21.70 10.34 -16.80
CA ASP A 151 -21.20 11.70 -16.60
C ASP A 151 -20.92 12.37 -17.94
N THR A 152 -21.61 13.48 -18.18
CA THR A 152 -21.28 14.46 -19.23
C THR A 152 -20.62 15.70 -18.61
N ALA A 153 -21.18 16.16 -17.49
CA ALA A 153 -20.92 17.47 -16.91
C ALA A 153 -20.85 17.46 -15.38
N GLY A 154 -20.76 16.28 -14.76
CA GLY A 154 -20.67 16.13 -13.30
C GLY A 154 -21.54 15.03 -12.71
N SER A 155 -22.31 14.31 -13.54
CA SER A 155 -23.30 13.34 -13.08
C SER A 155 -22.73 12.07 -12.42
N GLY A 156 -21.43 11.83 -12.52
CA GLY A 156 -20.68 10.80 -11.81
C GLY A 156 -19.86 11.35 -10.63
N ARG A 157 -19.85 12.67 -10.44
CA ARG A 157 -18.97 13.39 -9.49
C ARG A 157 -19.74 14.14 -8.42
N VAL A 158 -20.71 14.98 -8.80
CA VAL A 158 -21.55 15.73 -7.85
C VAL A 158 -22.27 14.79 -6.88
N PRO A 159 -22.95 13.70 -7.33
CA PRO A 159 -23.57 12.78 -6.40
C PRO A 159 -22.55 12.10 -5.45
N ALA A 160 -21.36 11.76 -5.95
CA ALA A 160 -20.32 11.14 -5.11
C ALA A 160 -19.93 12.04 -3.94
N ALA A 161 -19.65 13.32 -4.22
CA ALA A 161 -19.28 14.29 -3.19
C ALA A 161 -20.38 14.52 -2.16
N LEU A 162 -21.64 14.68 -2.61
CA LEU A 162 -22.76 14.93 -1.69
C LEU A 162 -23.08 13.70 -0.82
N GLN A 163 -22.91 12.50 -1.38
CA GLN A 163 -23.16 11.25 -0.66
C GLN A 163 -21.95 10.75 0.15
N GLY A 164 -20.80 11.43 0.08
CA GLY A 164 -19.58 11.04 0.80
C GLY A 164 -19.03 9.68 0.35
N ILE A 165 -19.06 9.40 -0.96
CA ILE A 165 -18.60 8.16 -1.59
C ILE A 165 -17.64 8.48 -2.76
N VAL A 166 -17.07 7.45 -3.37
CA VAL A 166 -16.15 7.58 -4.51
C VAL A 166 -16.92 7.60 -5.82
N GLY A 167 -16.50 8.46 -6.75
CA GLY A 167 -16.97 8.50 -8.14
C GLY A 167 -15.81 8.53 -9.13
N ILE A 168 -15.64 7.49 -9.95
CA ILE A 168 -14.64 7.47 -11.02
C ILE A 168 -15.30 7.86 -12.34
N LYS A 169 -14.78 8.95 -12.93
CA LYS A 169 -15.09 9.41 -14.28
C LYS A 169 -13.88 9.13 -15.19
N PRO A 170 -13.95 8.10 -16.04
CA PRO A 170 -12.80 7.66 -16.83
C PRO A 170 -12.50 8.63 -17.98
N THR A 171 -11.30 8.55 -18.56
CA THR A 171 -10.97 9.18 -19.86
C THR A 171 -12.07 8.93 -20.90
N VAL A 172 -12.39 9.95 -21.71
CA VAL A 172 -13.53 9.84 -22.65
C VAL A 172 -13.26 8.75 -23.68
N GLY A 173 -14.22 7.83 -23.83
CA GLY A 173 -14.18 6.75 -24.81
C GLY A 173 -13.44 5.47 -24.39
N VAL A 174 -12.75 5.42 -23.23
CA VAL A 174 -12.06 4.17 -22.81
C VAL A 174 -13.03 3.12 -22.26
N VAL A 175 -14.20 3.56 -21.79
CA VAL A 175 -15.35 2.71 -21.46
C VAL A 175 -16.38 2.83 -22.59
N PRO A 176 -16.89 1.73 -23.14
CA PRO A 176 -17.87 1.79 -24.21
C PRO A 176 -19.23 2.30 -23.71
N THR A 177 -19.98 2.95 -24.60
CA THR A 177 -21.30 3.53 -24.32
C THR A 177 -22.40 2.90 -25.19
N ASP A 178 -22.17 1.70 -25.74
CA ASP A 178 -23.22 0.94 -26.41
C ASP A 178 -24.31 0.54 -25.41
N GLY A 179 -25.58 0.60 -25.85
CA GLY A 179 -26.72 0.39 -24.95
C GLY A 179 -26.91 1.49 -23.90
N VAL A 180 -26.36 2.69 -24.11
CA VAL A 180 -26.61 3.86 -23.25
C VAL A 180 -27.45 4.88 -24.01
N VAL A 181 -28.57 5.31 -23.43
CA VAL A 181 -29.35 6.45 -23.94
C VAL A 181 -28.50 7.72 -23.76
N PRO A 182 -28.11 8.39 -24.85
CA PRO A 182 -27.17 9.50 -24.81
C PRO A 182 -27.81 10.75 -24.21
N ALA A 183 -26.98 11.60 -23.62
CA ALA A 183 -27.30 12.95 -23.21
C ALA A 183 -26.55 13.98 -24.06
N CYS A 184 -25.23 13.81 -24.19
CA CYS A 184 -24.41 14.49 -25.18
C CYS A 184 -23.38 13.47 -25.69
N ARG A 185 -23.72 12.77 -26.77
CA ARG A 185 -23.01 11.59 -27.25
C ARG A 185 -21.49 11.75 -27.36
N SER A 186 -21.01 12.92 -27.79
CA SER A 186 -19.57 13.20 -27.94
C SER A 186 -18.81 13.29 -26.62
N TYR A 187 -19.51 13.49 -25.51
CA TYR A 187 -18.93 13.79 -24.20
C TYR A 187 -19.36 12.81 -23.11
N ASP A 188 -20.26 11.87 -23.40
CA ASP A 188 -20.79 10.96 -22.39
C ASP A 188 -19.76 9.88 -22.01
N VAL A 189 -19.67 9.61 -20.72
CA VAL A 189 -18.96 8.44 -20.20
C VAL A 189 -19.82 7.69 -19.18
N VAL A 190 -19.62 6.38 -19.10
CA VAL A 190 -20.13 5.55 -17.99
C VAL A 190 -19.18 5.70 -16.80
N THR A 191 -19.73 5.88 -15.61
CA THR A 191 -18.97 6.09 -14.36
C THR A 191 -19.26 5.00 -13.34
N VAL A 192 -18.36 4.86 -12.37
CA VAL A 192 -18.52 3.95 -11.23
C VAL A 192 -18.66 4.74 -9.94
N PHE A 193 -19.63 4.34 -9.12
CA PHE A 193 -19.69 4.69 -7.71
C PHE A 193 -19.37 3.48 -6.83
N ALA A 194 -18.60 3.69 -5.77
CA ALA A 194 -18.37 2.73 -4.69
C ALA A 194 -18.10 3.48 -3.38
N ARG A 195 -18.10 2.79 -2.23
CA ARG A 195 -17.79 3.43 -0.94
C ARG A 195 -16.30 3.68 -0.72
N ASP A 196 -15.45 2.94 -1.41
CA ASP A 196 -13.99 3.02 -1.31
C ASP A 196 -13.34 2.95 -2.70
N LEU A 197 -12.08 3.40 -2.75
CA LEU A 197 -11.33 3.54 -3.99
C LEU A 197 -10.95 2.18 -4.59
N ASP A 198 -10.72 1.15 -3.78
CA ASP A 198 -10.31 -0.18 -4.24
C ASP A 198 -11.44 -0.90 -4.99
N THR A 199 -12.65 -0.80 -4.46
CA THR A 199 -13.86 -1.34 -5.10
C THR A 199 -14.17 -0.58 -6.38
N ALA A 200 -14.02 0.76 -6.37
CA ALA A 200 -14.20 1.56 -7.58
C ALA A 200 -13.16 1.24 -8.66
N ASP A 201 -11.88 1.10 -8.29
CA ASP A 201 -10.76 0.72 -9.16
C ASP A 201 -11.00 -0.66 -9.78
N THR A 202 -11.34 -1.66 -8.96
CA THR A 202 -11.61 -3.03 -9.42
C THR A 202 -12.74 -3.03 -10.44
N ALA A 203 -13.87 -2.37 -10.14
CA ALA A 203 -15.02 -2.27 -11.02
C ALA A 203 -14.68 -1.51 -12.32
N MET A 204 -14.00 -0.37 -12.26
CA MET A 204 -13.64 0.40 -13.46
C MET A 204 -12.73 -0.41 -14.40
N GLY A 205 -11.79 -1.19 -13.85
CA GLY A 205 -10.92 -2.07 -14.65
C GLY A 205 -11.68 -3.19 -15.36
N VAL A 206 -12.84 -3.61 -14.85
CA VAL A 206 -13.75 -4.54 -15.55
C VAL A 206 -14.52 -3.84 -16.67
N LEU A 207 -14.93 -2.59 -16.46
CA LEU A 207 -15.74 -1.85 -17.43
C LEU A 207 -14.94 -1.34 -18.62
N ALA A 208 -13.69 -0.94 -18.40
CA ALA A 208 -12.88 -0.26 -19.41
C ALA A 208 -12.21 -1.20 -20.41
N GLY A 209 -11.68 -0.62 -21.49
CA GLY A 209 -10.91 -1.31 -22.51
C GLY A 209 -11.70 -1.66 -23.77
N GLY A 210 -10.98 -1.75 -24.89
CA GLY A 210 -11.53 -2.19 -26.20
C GLY A 210 -12.36 -1.16 -26.98
N ALA A 211 -12.63 0.03 -26.42
CA ALA A 211 -13.35 1.12 -27.11
C ALA A 211 -12.36 2.14 -27.70
N ARG A 212 -11.79 3.01 -26.87
CA ARG A 212 -10.62 3.86 -27.18
C ARG A 212 -9.39 3.30 -26.44
N PRO A 213 -8.25 3.08 -27.12
CA PRO A 213 -7.02 2.69 -26.44
C PRO A 213 -6.48 3.83 -25.58
N PHE A 214 -5.80 3.47 -24.50
CA PHE A 214 -5.03 4.43 -23.70
C PHE A 214 -3.85 5.00 -24.50
N PRO A 215 -3.43 6.25 -24.23
CA PRO A 215 -2.15 6.76 -24.71
C PRO A 215 -1.00 5.81 -24.31
N PRO A 216 -0.03 5.51 -25.20
CA PRO A 216 1.09 4.61 -24.88
C PRO A 216 1.98 5.09 -23.73
N ASP A 217 1.98 6.40 -23.47
CA ASP A 217 2.70 7.11 -22.42
C ASP A 217 1.83 7.41 -21.18
N ALA A 218 0.65 6.79 -21.07
CA ALA A 218 -0.22 6.94 -19.91
C ALA A 218 0.50 6.52 -18.60
N PRO A 219 0.55 7.38 -17.57
CA PRO A 219 1.21 7.05 -16.31
C PRO A 219 0.40 6.01 -15.54
N LEU A 220 1.10 5.04 -14.96
CA LEU A 220 0.54 3.96 -14.12
C LEU A 220 0.52 4.31 -12.63
N ALA A 221 1.21 5.39 -12.24
CA ALA A 221 1.25 5.88 -10.87
C ALA A 221 1.48 7.39 -10.83
N ALA A 222 1.09 8.02 -9.71
CA ALA A 222 1.55 9.37 -9.39
C ALA A 222 3.04 9.36 -9.01
N PRO A 223 3.84 10.37 -9.41
CA PRO A 223 5.23 10.46 -9.00
C PRO A 223 5.33 10.69 -7.47
N PRO A 224 6.46 10.38 -6.82
CA PRO A 224 6.63 10.53 -5.37
C PRO A 224 6.46 11.96 -4.84
N ARG A 225 6.68 12.98 -5.70
CA ARG A 225 6.50 14.40 -5.39
C ARG A 225 5.67 15.06 -6.49
N PRO A 226 4.35 14.81 -6.51
CA PRO A 226 3.50 15.28 -7.59
C PRO A 226 3.30 16.79 -7.51
N ARG A 227 3.16 17.42 -8.67
CA ARG A 227 2.87 18.85 -8.80
C ARG A 227 1.39 19.01 -9.10
N VAL A 228 0.64 19.48 -8.11
CA VAL A 228 -0.83 19.51 -8.17
C VAL A 228 -1.30 20.95 -8.27
N ALA A 229 -1.98 21.27 -9.36
CA ALA A 229 -2.59 22.57 -9.55
C ALA A 229 -3.84 22.72 -8.67
N VAL A 230 -4.07 23.92 -8.14
CA VAL A 230 -5.29 24.30 -7.41
C VAL A 230 -5.81 25.65 -7.93
N PRO A 231 -7.12 25.90 -7.96
CA PRO A 231 -7.66 27.20 -8.36
C PRO A 231 -7.25 28.30 -7.37
N ARG A 232 -6.72 29.42 -7.87
CA ARG A 232 -6.49 30.61 -7.03
C ARG A 232 -7.79 31.21 -6.48
N ALA A 233 -8.84 31.20 -7.30
CA ALA A 233 -10.17 31.67 -6.95
C ALA A 233 -11.17 30.49 -6.88
N LEU A 234 -12.05 30.53 -5.89
CA LEU A 234 -13.04 29.48 -5.61
C LEU A 234 -14.47 30.04 -5.72
N PRO A 235 -14.92 30.48 -6.91
CA PRO A 235 -16.21 31.12 -7.08
C PRO A 235 -17.36 30.23 -6.57
N GLY A 236 -18.27 30.84 -5.81
CA GLY A 236 -19.50 30.21 -5.34
C GLY A 236 -19.36 29.30 -4.12
N LEU A 237 -18.16 29.10 -3.57
CA LEU A 237 -18.00 28.39 -2.30
C LEU A 237 -18.31 29.29 -1.11
N SER A 238 -18.77 28.68 -0.02
CA SER A 238 -18.80 29.34 1.29
C SER A 238 -17.39 29.41 1.88
N ALA A 239 -17.15 30.36 2.79
CA ALA A 239 -15.87 30.47 3.49
C ALA A 239 -15.49 29.17 4.25
N GLU A 240 -16.46 28.36 4.64
CA GLU A 240 -16.21 27.07 5.27
C GLU A 240 -15.76 26.00 4.28
N TRP A 241 -16.42 25.91 3.13
CA TRP A 241 -16.02 24.97 2.09
C TRP A 241 -14.68 25.35 1.44
N GLU A 242 -14.36 26.65 1.37
CA GLU A 242 -13.01 27.10 0.99
C GLU A 242 -11.95 26.59 1.98
N ARG A 243 -12.23 26.61 3.29
CA ARG A 243 -11.30 26.04 4.29
C ARG A 243 -11.16 24.53 4.13
N LEU A 244 -12.25 23.81 3.91
CA LEU A 244 -12.21 22.36 3.69
C LEU A 244 -11.42 22.00 2.42
N PHE A 245 -11.57 22.78 1.35
CA PHE A 245 -10.78 22.63 0.13
C PHE A 245 -9.28 22.87 0.39
N ARG A 246 -8.93 23.97 1.07
CA ARG A 246 -7.53 24.27 1.42
C ARG A 246 -6.92 23.17 2.29
N ALA A 247 -7.66 22.66 3.27
CA ALA A 247 -7.22 21.53 4.08
C ALA A 247 -6.99 20.25 3.25
N ALA A 248 -7.71 20.04 2.15
CA ALA A 248 -7.44 18.94 1.23
C ALA A 248 -6.14 19.14 0.43
N ALA A 249 -5.85 20.37 0.00
CA ALA A 249 -4.59 20.71 -0.63
C ALA A 249 -3.40 20.60 0.35
N ASP A 250 -3.58 21.01 1.61
CA ASP A 250 -2.57 20.89 2.66
C ASP A 250 -2.19 19.42 2.91
N ARG A 251 -3.17 18.50 2.89
CA ARG A 251 -2.89 17.06 3.00
C ARG A 251 -2.00 16.52 1.89
N LEU A 252 -2.15 17.02 0.65
CA LEU A 252 -1.23 16.67 -0.42
C LEU A 252 0.16 17.26 -0.17
N ALA A 253 0.24 18.51 0.26
CA ALA A 253 1.51 19.17 0.59
C ALA A 253 2.28 18.41 1.69
N ASP A 254 1.58 17.93 2.72
CA ASP A 254 2.16 17.14 3.82
C ASP A 254 2.77 15.80 3.35
N THR A 255 2.31 15.26 2.21
CA THR A 255 2.90 14.07 1.56
C THR A 255 4.09 14.38 0.65
N GLY A 256 4.47 15.65 0.51
CA GLY A 256 5.55 16.12 -0.34
C GLY A 256 5.12 16.58 -1.74
N ALA A 257 3.81 16.72 -2.00
CA ALA A 257 3.32 17.31 -3.24
C ALA A 257 3.60 18.82 -3.30
N GLU A 258 3.91 19.32 -4.49
CA GLU A 258 4.00 20.76 -4.75
C GLU A 258 2.62 21.29 -5.14
N ILE A 259 2.03 22.16 -4.30
CA ILE A 259 0.74 22.80 -4.60
C ILE A 259 0.99 24.09 -5.36
N VAL A 260 0.36 24.21 -6.53
CA VAL A 260 0.56 25.35 -7.43
C VAL A 260 -0.76 26.03 -7.78
N GLU A 261 -0.90 27.31 -7.44
CA GLU A 261 -2.11 28.06 -7.77
C GLU A 261 -2.17 28.44 -9.25
N ILE A 262 -3.30 28.16 -9.91
CA ILE A 262 -3.55 28.49 -11.32
C ILE A 262 -4.82 29.35 -11.50
N ASP A 263 -4.93 30.01 -12.66
CA ASP A 263 -6.19 30.62 -13.10
C ASP A 263 -7.14 29.58 -13.72
N LEU A 264 -8.27 29.33 -13.06
CA LEU A 264 -9.27 28.39 -13.53
C LEU A 264 -10.17 28.98 -14.64
N ASN A 265 -10.10 30.28 -14.93
CA ASN A 265 -11.02 30.94 -15.88
C ASN A 265 -11.13 30.27 -17.26
N PRO A 266 -10.05 29.82 -17.93
CA PRO A 266 -10.16 29.14 -19.22
C PRO A 266 -11.02 27.87 -19.15
N PHE A 267 -10.94 27.13 -18.05
CA PHE A 267 -11.78 25.96 -17.77
C PHE A 267 -13.24 26.37 -17.56
N LEU A 268 -13.48 27.41 -16.76
CA LEU A 268 -14.82 27.92 -16.48
C LEU A 268 -15.50 28.53 -17.72
N GLU A 269 -14.74 29.17 -18.61
CA GLU A 269 -15.26 29.67 -19.89
C GLU A 269 -15.68 28.52 -20.81
N ALA A 270 -14.88 27.45 -20.90
CA ALA A 270 -15.23 26.29 -21.70
C ALA A 270 -16.48 25.58 -21.15
N ALA A 271 -16.59 25.48 -19.82
CA ALA A 271 -17.76 24.94 -19.15
C ALA A 271 -19.07 25.64 -19.54
N ARG A 272 -19.04 26.95 -19.82
CA ARG A 272 -20.23 27.71 -20.25
C ARG A 272 -20.70 27.33 -21.65
N LEU A 273 -19.80 26.92 -22.55
CA LEU A 273 -20.15 26.50 -23.92
C LEU A 273 -21.13 25.31 -23.95
N LEU A 274 -21.18 24.52 -22.88
CA LEU A 274 -22.08 23.37 -22.78
C LEU A 274 -23.56 23.76 -22.72
N TYR A 275 -23.91 24.82 -21.98
CA TYR A 275 -25.31 25.20 -21.73
C TYR A 275 -25.66 26.60 -22.27
N ASP A 276 -24.71 27.54 -22.30
CA ASP A 276 -24.88 28.88 -22.87
C ASP A 276 -24.47 28.94 -24.35
N GLY A 277 -23.92 27.84 -24.87
CA GLY A 277 -23.39 27.71 -26.22
C GLY A 277 -24.12 26.66 -27.07
N GLY A 278 -23.52 26.33 -28.21
CA GLY A 278 -24.09 25.42 -29.20
C GLY A 278 -23.89 23.95 -28.90
N LEU A 279 -23.06 23.59 -27.91
CA LEU A 279 -22.81 22.19 -27.55
C LEU A 279 -24.05 21.51 -26.93
N VAL A 280 -24.98 22.31 -26.38
CA VAL A 280 -26.27 21.82 -25.86
C VAL A 280 -27.11 21.13 -26.94
N ALA A 281 -26.88 21.42 -28.21
CA ALA A 281 -27.59 20.82 -29.35
C ALA A 281 -27.56 19.28 -29.35
N GLU A 282 -26.52 18.66 -28.78
CA GLU A 282 -26.45 17.18 -28.69
C GLU A 282 -27.56 16.59 -27.80
N ARG A 283 -28.15 17.36 -26.88
CA ARG A 283 -29.31 16.90 -26.11
C ARG A 283 -30.56 16.77 -26.98
N HIS A 284 -30.73 17.70 -27.92
CA HIS A 284 -31.82 17.62 -28.89
C HIS A 284 -31.56 16.51 -29.91
N GLU A 285 -30.32 16.31 -30.37
CA GLU A 285 -29.98 15.15 -31.21
C GLU A 285 -30.33 13.81 -30.53
N ALA A 286 -30.07 13.70 -29.22
CA ALA A 286 -30.27 12.46 -28.49
C ALA A 286 -31.74 12.08 -28.31
N VAL A 287 -32.59 13.02 -27.88
CA VAL A 287 -33.98 12.74 -27.46
C VAL A 287 -34.99 13.83 -27.87
N GLY A 288 -34.55 14.85 -28.61
CA GLY A 288 -35.34 16.05 -28.91
C GLY A 288 -36.59 15.78 -29.73
N GLU A 289 -36.53 14.92 -30.75
CA GLU A 289 -37.72 14.54 -31.54
C GLU A 289 -38.83 13.95 -30.66
N PHE A 290 -38.45 13.10 -29.70
CA PHE A 290 -39.39 12.53 -28.74
C PHE A 290 -39.93 13.60 -27.79
N VAL A 291 -39.05 14.40 -27.19
CA VAL A 291 -39.44 15.46 -26.23
C VAL A 291 -40.40 16.46 -26.88
N ASP A 292 -40.11 16.93 -28.09
CA ASP A 292 -40.93 17.91 -28.80
C ASP A 292 -42.34 17.36 -29.11
N ALA A 293 -42.45 16.06 -29.41
CA ALA A 293 -43.72 15.41 -29.71
C ALA A 293 -44.63 15.23 -28.47
N HIS A 294 -44.06 15.25 -27.26
CA HIS A 294 -44.77 14.95 -26.00
C HIS A 294 -44.78 16.16 -25.04
N LEU A 295 -44.51 17.38 -25.53
CA LEU A 295 -44.48 18.59 -24.70
C LEU A 295 -45.79 18.79 -23.92
N GLY A 296 -45.65 19.02 -22.61
CA GLY A 296 -46.78 19.25 -21.71
C GLY A 296 -47.40 17.98 -21.13
N GLU A 297 -46.94 16.79 -21.53
CA GLU A 297 -47.32 15.55 -20.87
C GLU A 297 -46.74 15.47 -19.45
N PRO A 298 -47.49 14.89 -18.48
CA PRO A 298 -47.07 14.84 -17.08
C PRO A 298 -45.84 13.96 -16.84
N GLU A 299 -45.47 13.13 -17.81
CA GLU A 299 -44.33 12.22 -17.77
C GLU A 299 -43.02 12.89 -18.19
N LEU A 300 -43.07 14.10 -18.76
CA LEU A 300 -41.88 14.92 -19.03
C LEU A 300 -41.64 15.91 -17.89
N ASP A 301 -40.41 15.96 -17.39
CA ASP A 301 -39.99 17.03 -16.50
C ASP A 301 -39.99 18.36 -17.29
N PRO A 302 -40.71 19.40 -16.85
CA PRO A 302 -40.85 20.63 -17.62
C PRO A 302 -39.54 21.41 -17.77
N THR A 303 -38.62 21.27 -16.82
CA THR A 303 -37.30 21.92 -16.91
C THR A 303 -36.44 21.21 -17.95
N VAL A 304 -36.41 19.87 -17.92
CA VAL A 304 -35.67 19.06 -18.90
C VAL A 304 -36.24 19.26 -20.31
N ALA A 305 -37.56 19.19 -20.46
CA ALA A 305 -38.24 19.39 -21.75
C ALA A 305 -37.92 20.78 -22.33
N GLY A 306 -37.97 21.83 -21.51
CA GLY A 306 -37.61 23.18 -21.92
C GLY A 306 -36.16 23.32 -22.40
N ILE A 307 -35.20 22.70 -21.68
CA ILE A 307 -33.78 22.71 -22.06
C ILE A 307 -33.56 21.97 -23.39
N VAL A 308 -34.11 20.75 -23.52
CA VAL A 308 -33.93 19.91 -24.71
C VAL A 308 -34.58 20.55 -25.92
N SER A 309 -35.83 21.00 -25.82
CA SER A 309 -36.55 21.62 -26.94
C SER A 309 -35.86 22.91 -27.41
N ALA A 310 -35.42 23.77 -26.48
CA ALA A 310 -34.66 24.98 -26.83
C ALA A 310 -33.35 24.68 -27.57
N ALA A 311 -32.70 23.55 -27.25
CA ALA A 311 -31.47 23.13 -27.91
C ALA A 311 -31.65 22.79 -29.40
N GLY A 312 -32.86 22.42 -29.84
CA GLY A 312 -33.18 22.18 -31.25
C GLY A 312 -33.15 23.44 -32.12
N SER A 313 -33.17 24.62 -31.50
CA SER A 313 -33.08 25.91 -32.20
C SER A 313 -31.64 26.41 -32.39
N VAL A 314 -30.63 25.67 -31.93
CA VAL A 314 -29.22 26.06 -32.06
C VAL A 314 -28.76 25.96 -33.53
N PRO A 315 -28.30 27.04 -34.16
CA PRO A 315 -27.78 26.98 -35.52
C PRO A 315 -26.49 26.16 -35.60
N ALA A 316 -26.33 25.37 -36.66
CA ALA A 316 -25.10 24.61 -36.91
C ALA A 316 -23.84 25.51 -36.92
N THR A 317 -23.95 26.75 -37.40
CA THR A 317 -22.85 27.73 -37.37
C THR A 317 -22.43 28.11 -35.95
N ARG A 318 -23.36 28.16 -34.99
CA ARG A 318 -23.05 28.38 -33.58
C ARG A 318 -22.33 27.19 -32.97
N LEU A 319 -22.79 25.97 -33.23
CA LEU A 319 -22.11 24.74 -32.81
C LEU A 319 -20.67 24.68 -33.35
N LEU A 320 -20.47 24.98 -34.64
CA LEU A 320 -19.15 25.01 -35.26
C LEU A 320 -18.24 26.08 -34.62
N ALA A 321 -18.77 27.29 -34.40
CA ALA A 321 -18.02 28.37 -33.74
C ALA A 321 -17.61 27.99 -32.31
N ASP A 322 -18.51 27.38 -31.54
CA ASP A 322 -18.23 26.99 -30.16
C ASP A 322 -17.27 25.79 -30.07
N ARG A 323 -17.25 24.89 -31.07
CA ARG A 323 -16.22 23.84 -31.18
C ARG A 323 -14.82 24.42 -31.40
N VAL A 324 -14.71 25.45 -32.24
CA VAL A 324 -13.44 26.18 -32.42
C VAL A 324 -13.05 26.89 -31.12
N ARG A 325 -13.99 27.59 -30.49
CA ARG A 325 -13.75 28.28 -29.21
C ARG A 325 -13.36 27.30 -28.10
N LEU A 326 -13.95 26.12 -28.05
CA LEU A 326 -13.58 25.06 -27.12
C LEU A 326 -12.13 24.62 -27.34
N ALA A 327 -11.72 24.38 -28.58
CA ALA A 327 -10.33 24.01 -28.89
C ALA A 327 -9.32 25.09 -28.46
N GLU A 328 -9.64 26.38 -28.69
CA GLU A 328 -8.83 27.51 -28.22
C GLU A 328 -8.72 27.53 -26.69
N LEU A 329 -9.85 27.39 -25.99
CA LEU A 329 -9.90 27.40 -24.53
C LEU A 329 -9.19 26.19 -23.92
N THR A 330 -9.31 25.01 -24.53
CA THR A 330 -8.55 23.82 -24.14
C THR A 330 -7.05 24.08 -24.25
N ALA A 331 -6.57 24.69 -25.34
CA ALA A 331 -5.16 25.01 -25.50
C ALA A 331 -4.67 25.98 -24.41
N VAL A 332 -5.44 27.01 -24.09
CA VAL A 332 -5.12 27.96 -23.00
C VAL A 332 -5.15 27.26 -21.63
N ALA A 333 -6.18 26.46 -21.35
CA ALA A 333 -6.33 25.73 -20.10
C ALA A 333 -5.19 24.72 -19.87
N MET A 334 -4.77 24.00 -20.92
CA MET A 334 -3.64 23.07 -20.84
C MET A 334 -2.30 23.79 -20.69
N ALA A 335 -2.14 24.98 -21.28
CA ALA A 335 -0.96 25.81 -21.07
C ALA A 335 -0.89 26.34 -19.62
N GLU A 336 -2.03 26.73 -19.04
CA GLU A 336 -2.14 27.14 -17.64
C GLU A 336 -1.84 25.96 -16.69
N LEU A 337 -2.34 24.75 -17.00
CA LEU A 337 -1.99 23.54 -16.26
C LEU A 337 -0.49 23.18 -16.45
N GLY A 338 0.11 23.52 -17.58
CA GLY A 338 1.54 23.41 -17.83
C GLY A 338 2.10 22.00 -17.58
N ASP A 339 3.11 21.90 -16.73
CA ASP A 339 3.80 20.66 -16.35
C ASP A 339 3.27 20.04 -15.05
N ARG A 340 2.12 20.50 -14.54
CA ARG A 340 1.49 19.92 -13.35
C ARG A 340 0.81 18.60 -13.71
N ASP A 341 0.91 17.63 -12.81
CA ASP A 341 0.42 16.26 -13.00
C ASP A 341 -1.10 16.18 -13.01
N ALA A 342 -1.75 16.96 -12.13
CA ALA A 342 -3.19 16.99 -11.95
C ALA A 342 -3.69 18.36 -11.48
N LEU A 343 -5.01 18.52 -11.47
CA LEU A 343 -5.75 19.65 -10.95
C LEU A 343 -6.69 19.16 -9.84
N LEU A 344 -6.51 19.65 -8.62
CA LEU A 344 -7.44 19.41 -7.50
C LEU A 344 -8.46 20.56 -7.44
N ILE A 345 -9.74 20.23 -7.46
CA ILE A 345 -10.85 21.21 -7.37
C ILE A 345 -11.91 20.77 -6.35
N PRO A 346 -12.70 21.70 -5.79
CA PRO A 346 -13.96 21.34 -5.14
C PRO A 346 -14.85 20.58 -6.14
N THR A 347 -15.56 19.54 -5.70
CA THR A 347 -16.46 18.83 -6.63
C THR A 347 -17.69 19.66 -6.99
N THR A 348 -18.20 20.47 -6.07
CA THR A 348 -19.37 21.33 -6.26
C THR A 348 -19.36 22.53 -5.30
N THR A 349 -20.38 23.40 -5.36
CA THR A 349 -20.43 24.68 -4.63
C THR A 349 -21.22 24.67 -3.33
N GLY A 350 -22.14 23.72 -3.17
CA GLY A 350 -23.01 23.64 -2.00
C GLY A 350 -23.86 22.37 -2.00
N HIS A 351 -24.82 22.29 -1.08
CA HIS A 351 -25.74 21.15 -0.97
C HIS A 351 -27.18 21.68 -0.74
N PRO A 352 -27.86 22.20 -1.76
CA PRO A 352 -29.18 22.83 -1.59
C PRO A 352 -30.25 21.84 -1.11
N THR A 353 -31.31 22.37 -0.50
CA THR A 353 -32.53 21.64 -0.19
C THR A 353 -33.32 21.35 -1.47
N ILE A 354 -34.17 20.32 -1.45
CA ILE A 354 -35.09 20.04 -2.57
C ILE A 354 -36.03 21.23 -2.81
N ALA A 355 -36.46 21.90 -1.74
CA ALA A 355 -37.32 23.09 -1.83
C ALA A 355 -36.62 24.25 -2.55
N GLU A 356 -35.34 24.51 -2.26
CA GLU A 356 -34.55 25.54 -2.96
C GLU A 356 -34.37 25.21 -4.45
N VAL A 357 -34.15 23.94 -4.79
CA VAL A 357 -34.08 23.50 -6.19
C VAL A 357 -35.42 23.66 -6.89
N ASN A 358 -36.54 23.30 -6.26
CA ASN A 358 -37.86 23.47 -6.87
C ASN A 358 -38.24 24.95 -7.07
N ALA A 359 -37.76 25.85 -6.20
CA ALA A 359 -38.01 27.28 -6.33
C ALA A 359 -37.19 27.95 -7.46
N ASP A 360 -35.99 27.42 -7.76
CA ASP A 360 -35.08 27.93 -8.79
C ASP A 360 -34.36 26.79 -9.51
N PRO A 361 -35.09 26.00 -10.33
CA PRO A 361 -34.61 24.70 -10.83
C PRO A 361 -33.44 24.82 -11.79
N VAL A 362 -33.31 25.94 -12.50
CA VAL A 362 -32.22 26.17 -13.46
C VAL A 362 -30.98 26.69 -12.75
N ALA A 363 -31.06 27.79 -11.99
CA ALA A 363 -29.84 28.38 -11.44
C ALA A 363 -29.27 27.56 -10.27
N ALA A 364 -30.11 26.87 -9.49
CA ALA A 364 -29.62 25.93 -8.48
C ALA A 364 -28.80 24.81 -9.11
N ASN A 365 -29.26 24.24 -10.22
CA ASN A 365 -28.52 23.23 -10.97
C ASN A 365 -27.21 23.78 -11.55
N SER A 366 -27.23 24.97 -12.14
CA SER A 366 -26.03 25.60 -12.71
C SER A 366 -24.93 25.83 -11.68
N ARG A 367 -25.29 26.20 -10.43
CA ARG A 367 -24.32 26.31 -9.33
C ARG A 367 -23.62 24.99 -9.02
N MET A 368 -24.33 23.86 -9.16
CA MET A 368 -23.74 22.55 -8.89
C MET A 368 -22.63 22.17 -9.88
N GLY A 369 -22.68 22.70 -11.11
CA GLY A 369 -21.80 22.34 -12.23
C GLY A 369 -20.55 23.22 -12.42
N VAL A 370 -20.33 24.21 -11.55
CA VAL A 370 -19.25 25.22 -11.71
C VAL A 370 -17.89 24.56 -11.94
N TYR A 371 -17.57 23.49 -11.21
CA TYR A 371 -16.27 22.83 -11.25
C TYR A 371 -16.24 21.55 -12.10
N THR A 372 -17.34 21.15 -12.74
CA THR A 372 -17.44 19.83 -13.37
C THR A 372 -17.60 19.85 -14.88
N ASN A 373 -18.25 20.89 -15.42
CA ASN A 373 -18.73 20.95 -16.81
C ASN A 373 -17.61 20.91 -17.87
N PHE A 374 -16.40 21.37 -17.56
CA PHE A 374 -15.30 21.42 -18.54
C PHE A 374 -14.61 20.07 -18.78
N CYS A 375 -14.73 19.14 -17.83
CA CYS A 375 -13.88 17.95 -17.78
C CYS A 375 -13.93 17.12 -19.08
N ASN A 376 -15.13 16.76 -19.54
CA ASN A 376 -15.27 15.94 -20.75
C ASN A 376 -15.05 16.75 -22.02
N LEU A 377 -15.41 18.04 -22.01
CA LEU A 377 -15.18 18.95 -23.14
C LEU A 377 -13.68 19.06 -23.48
N MET A 378 -12.83 18.96 -22.46
CA MET A 378 -11.38 19.03 -22.58
C MET A 378 -10.69 17.65 -22.57
N ASP A 379 -11.44 16.56 -22.72
CA ASP A 379 -10.90 15.18 -22.70
C ASP A 379 -10.07 14.87 -21.44
N LEU A 380 -10.54 15.31 -20.27
CA LEU A 380 -9.90 15.04 -18.98
C LEU A 380 -10.56 13.82 -18.30
N CYS A 381 -9.80 13.13 -17.44
CA CYS A 381 -10.30 12.10 -16.51
C CYS A 381 -10.41 12.66 -15.09
N ALA A 382 -11.21 12.02 -14.22
CA ALA A 382 -11.39 12.53 -12.87
C ALA A 382 -11.83 11.47 -11.85
N VAL A 383 -11.43 11.68 -10.60
CA VAL A 383 -11.86 10.89 -9.44
C VAL A 383 -12.39 11.83 -8.35
N ALA A 384 -13.67 11.71 -8.03
CA ALA A 384 -14.32 12.45 -6.94
C ALA A 384 -14.32 11.61 -5.66
N VAL A 385 -13.94 12.23 -4.54
CA VAL A 385 -13.80 11.56 -3.24
C VAL A 385 -14.28 12.44 -2.09
N PRO A 386 -14.74 11.85 -0.97
CA PRO A 386 -15.04 12.60 0.24
C PRO A 386 -13.76 13.18 0.84
N SER A 387 -13.83 14.43 1.31
CA SER A 387 -12.64 15.19 1.72
C SER A 387 -12.88 16.12 2.91
N GLY A 388 -14.05 16.02 3.56
CA GLY A 388 -14.38 16.76 4.76
C GLY A 388 -15.86 16.72 5.08
N ILE A 389 -16.21 17.26 6.25
CA ILE A 389 -17.58 17.46 6.69
C ILE A 389 -17.65 18.87 7.29
N ASP A 390 -18.66 19.66 6.91
CA ASP A 390 -18.86 20.99 7.47
C ASP A 390 -19.52 20.95 8.86
N ALA A 391 -19.59 22.08 9.55
CA ALA A 391 -20.17 22.19 10.90
C ALA A 391 -21.67 21.80 10.98
N GLN A 392 -22.35 21.68 9.83
CA GLN A 392 -23.76 21.29 9.71
C GLN A 392 -23.89 19.80 9.35
N GLY A 393 -22.80 19.05 9.35
CA GLY A 393 -22.77 17.64 8.97
C GLY A 393 -22.87 17.41 7.46
N THR A 394 -22.63 18.43 6.62
CA THR A 394 -22.63 18.27 5.15
C THR A 394 -21.37 17.60 4.68
N GLN A 395 -21.51 16.56 3.86
CA GLN A 395 -20.40 15.99 3.13
C GLN A 395 -19.81 17.00 2.14
N PHE A 396 -18.49 17.18 2.22
CA PHE A 396 -17.68 17.94 1.29
C PHE A 396 -16.77 16.99 0.52
N GLY A 397 -16.71 17.17 -0.79
CA GLY A 397 -15.88 16.36 -1.68
C GLY A 397 -14.97 17.22 -2.55
N VAL A 398 -13.84 16.63 -2.93
CA VAL A 398 -12.93 17.16 -3.93
C VAL A 398 -12.84 16.21 -5.11
N THR A 399 -12.51 16.76 -6.26
CA THR A 399 -12.25 16.00 -7.48
C THR A 399 -10.81 16.21 -7.89
N VAL A 400 -10.08 15.10 -8.07
CA VAL A 400 -8.78 15.12 -8.77
C VAL A 400 -9.06 14.97 -10.26
N VAL A 401 -8.66 15.95 -11.06
CA VAL A 401 -8.79 15.96 -12.52
C VAL A 401 -7.40 15.79 -13.13
N ALA A 402 -7.25 14.91 -14.12
CA ALA A 402 -6.00 14.71 -14.83
C ALA A 402 -6.23 14.63 -16.35
N ARG A 403 -5.15 14.65 -17.12
CA ARG A 403 -5.20 14.53 -18.58
C ARG A 403 -5.75 13.17 -19.02
N ALA A 404 -6.27 13.08 -20.24
CA ALA A 404 -6.61 11.80 -20.86
C ALA A 404 -5.48 10.77 -20.68
N GLY A 405 -5.82 9.59 -20.17
CA GLY A 405 -4.89 8.49 -19.91
C GLY A 405 -4.22 8.53 -18.54
N ALA A 406 -4.22 9.66 -17.83
CA ALA A 406 -3.63 9.78 -16.48
C ALA A 406 -4.59 9.30 -15.37
N ASP A 407 -5.46 8.35 -15.67
CA ASP A 407 -6.50 7.88 -14.76
C ASP A 407 -5.93 7.17 -13.51
N ALA A 408 -4.84 6.41 -13.65
CA ALA A 408 -4.18 5.78 -12.50
C ALA A 408 -3.55 6.82 -11.56
N LEU A 409 -2.92 7.85 -12.14
CA LEU A 409 -2.38 8.99 -11.40
C LEU A 409 -3.49 9.74 -10.64
N ALA A 410 -4.61 10.02 -11.29
CA ALA A 410 -5.75 10.68 -10.64
C ALA A 410 -6.29 9.86 -9.46
N LEU A 411 -6.34 8.53 -9.59
CA LEU A 411 -6.75 7.63 -8.51
C LEU A 411 -5.76 7.64 -7.34
N ASP A 412 -4.45 7.58 -7.61
CA ASP A 412 -3.42 7.59 -6.58
C ASP A 412 -3.44 8.92 -5.79
N LEU A 413 -3.58 10.06 -6.47
CA LEU A 413 -3.73 11.36 -5.80
C LEU A 413 -5.04 11.47 -5.02
N ALA A 414 -6.13 10.90 -5.53
CA ALA A 414 -7.41 10.87 -4.83
C ALA A 414 -7.31 10.11 -3.50
N ARG A 415 -6.51 9.02 -3.43
CA ARG A 415 -6.24 8.29 -2.18
C ARG A 415 -5.64 9.19 -1.10
N LEU A 416 -4.77 10.13 -1.47
CA LEU A 416 -4.08 11.02 -0.53
C LEU A 416 -4.98 12.11 0.07
N VAL A 417 -6.06 12.50 -0.64
CA VAL A 417 -6.99 13.54 -0.17
C VAL A 417 -8.30 12.99 0.41
N THR A 418 -8.53 11.69 0.26
CA THR A 418 -9.74 11.03 0.77
C THR A 418 -9.73 10.99 2.28
N LEU A 419 -10.83 11.40 2.89
CA LEU A 419 -11.06 11.21 4.33
C LEU A 419 -12.13 10.13 4.54
N PRO A 420 -12.00 9.29 5.57
CA PRO A 420 -13.07 8.41 6.00
C PRO A 420 -14.33 9.22 6.27
N THR A 421 -15.49 8.72 5.82
CA THR A 421 -16.79 9.32 6.16
C THR A 421 -17.49 8.44 7.19
N ASP A 422 -18.17 9.07 8.15
CA ASP A 422 -19.08 8.34 9.01
C ASP A 422 -20.17 7.71 8.13
N GLY A 423 -20.18 6.38 8.10
CA GLY A 423 -21.02 5.60 7.22
C GLY A 423 -22.50 5.70 7.62
N VAL A 424 -23.38 5.85 6.63
CA VAL A 424 -24.82 5.57 6.78
C VAL A 424 -25.22 4.25 6.10
N ALA A 425 -24.20 3.47 5.73
CA ALA A 425 -24.38 2.19 5.09
C ALA A 425 -25.03 1.19 6.04
N GLN A 426 -26.07 0.50 5.57
CA GLN A 426 -26.61 -0.66 6.27
C GLN A 426 -25.58 -1.78 6.31
N ALA A 427 -25.72 -2.67 7.30
CA ALA A 427 -24.87 -3.84 7.41
C ALA A 427 -25.00 -4.71 6.16
N GLY A 428 -23.87 -5.28 5.72
CA GLY A 428 -23.85 -6.16 4.57
C GLY A 428 -23.35 -5.51 3.28
N ALA A 429 -22.62 -4.40 3.34
CA ALA A 429 -21.87 -3.90 2.19
C ALA A 429 -20.35 -4.12 2.42
N VAL A 430 -19.61 -4.55 1.40
CA VAL A 430 -18.17 -4.92 1.54
C VAL A 430 -17.27 -4.10 0.63
N SER A 431 -15.99 -4.08 0.95
CA SER A 431 -14.93 -3.51 0.13
C SER A 431 -14.12 -4.64 -0.50
N THR A 432 -13.59 -4.42 -1.70
CA THR A 432 -12.60 -5.31 -2.29
C THR A 432 -11.19 -4.94 -1.81
N PRO A 433 -10.26 -5.90 -1.73
CA PRO A 433 -8.84 -5.55 -1.56
C PRO A 433 -8.36 -4.72 -2.75
N ALA A 434 -7.32 -3.91 -2.52
CA ALA A 434 -6.65 -3.19 -3.59
C ALA A 434 -6.11 -4.17 -4.65
N PRO A 435 -6.31 -3.91 -5.96
CA PRO A 435 -5.77 -4.76 -7.00
C PRO A 435 -4.24 -4.61 -7.13
N ASP A 436 -3.57 -5.67 -7.57
CA ASP A 436 -2.10 -5.68 -7.76
C ASP A 436 -1.60 -4.73 -8.87
N ALA A 437 -2.49 -4.36 -9.80
CA ALA A 437 -2.20 -3.48 -10.92
C ALA A 437 -3.32 -2.43 -11.09
N PRO A 438 -2.97 -1.20 -11.49
CA PRO A 438 -3.93 -0.12 -11.65
C PRO A 438 -4.90 -0.45 -12.79
N TRP A 439 -6.15 0.00 -12.70
CA TRP A 439 -7.15 -0.36 -13.69
C TRP A 439 -6.80 -0.07 -15.15
N PRO A 440 -6.04 0.99 -15.54
CA PRO A 440 -5.68 1.17 -16.95
C PRO A 440 -4.84 0.01 -17.50
N ALA A 441 -3.92 -0.54 -16.70
CA ALA A 441 -3.15 -1.73 -17.07
C ALA A 441 -4.06 -2.95 -17.24
N ARG A 442 -5.01 -3.15 -16.32
CA ARG A 442 -6.02 -4.23 -16.41
C ARG A 442 -7.00 -4.04 -17.58
N ALA A 443 -7.21 -2.80 -18.01
CA ALA A 443 -8.08 -2.41 -19.13
C ALA A 443 -7.38 -2.41 -20.49
N GLY A 444 -6.16 -2.93 -20.58
CA GLY A 444 -5.44 -3.15 -21.84
C GLY A 444 -4.45 -2.05 -22.23
N LEU A 445 -4.00 -1.21 -21.30
CA LEU A 445 -2.77 -0.43 -21.51
C LEU A 445 -1.57 -1.40 -21.55
N ASP A 446 -0.78 -1.33 -22.62
CA ASP A 446 0.40 -2.17 -22.80
C ASP A 446 1.46 -1.85 -21.74
N THR A 447 1.77 -2.83 -20.91
CA THR A 447 2.73 -2.70 -19.79
C THR A 447 3.76 -3.81 -19.81
N THR A 448 4.91 -3.54 -19.21
CA THR A 448 6.01 -4.47 -19.03
C THR A 448 6.45 -4.47 -17.57
N THR A 449 6.67 -5.67 -17.02
CA THR A 449 7.25 -5.87 -15.70
C THR A 449 8.78 -5.77 -15.78
N LEU A 450 9.35 -4.85 -14.98
CA LEU A 450 10.77 -4.51 -14.94
C LEU A 450 11.37 -4.78 -13.56
N LEU A 451 12.35 -5.68 -13.49
CA LEU A 451 13.18 -5.92 -12.32
C LEU A 451 14.34 -4.92 -12.28
N VAL A 452 14.48 -4.19 -11.17
CA VAL A 452 15.63 -3.34 -10.88
C VAL A 452 16.36 -3.83 -9.64
N VAL A 453 17.70 -3.79 -9.65
CA VAL A 453 18.55 -4.34 -8.57
C VAL A 453 19.60 -3.34 -8.06
N GLY A 454 19.50 -2.08 -8.47
CA GLY A 454 20.58 -1.11 -8.30
C GLY A 454 20.15 0.34 -8.11
N ALA A 455 20.77 1.26 -8.85
CA ALA A 455 20.55 2.70 -8.71
C ALA A 455 19.10 3.16 -8.99
N HIS A 456 18.26 2.30 -9.56
CA HIS A 456 16.84 2.53 -9.80
C HIS A 456 15.91 1.96 -8.70
N LEU A 457 16.44 1.28 -7.68
CA LEU A 457 15.65 0.92 -6.50
C LEU A 457 15.10 2.19 -5.84
N ARG A 458 13.92 2.12 -5.20
CA ARG A 458 13.30 3.29 -4.54
C ARG A 458 14.28 4.03 -3.62
N GLY A 459 14.31 5.36 -3.71
CA GLY A 459 15.23 6.19 -2.90
C GLY A 459 16.71 6.13 -3.33
N GLN A 460 17.06 5.37 -4.37
CA GLN A 460 18.39 5.44 -4.97
C GLN A 460 18.47 6.55 -6.04
N PRO A 461 19.69 7.00 -6.42
CA PRO A 461 19.87 8.23 -7.21
C PRO A 461 19.23 8.28 -8.60
N LEU A 462 18.84 7.13 -9.17
CA LEU A 462 18.23 7.04 -10.51
C LEU A 462 16.78 6.54 -10.50
N ALA A 463 16.16 6.35 -9.34
CA ALA A 463 14.76 5.95 -9.23
C ALA A 463 13.82 6.92 -9.98
N TRP A 464 14.15 8.22 -9.97
CA TRP A 464 13.41 9.28 -10.66
C TRP A 464 13.19 8.99 -12.16
N GLN A 465 14.06 8.21 -12.82
CA GLN A 465 13.90 7.87 -14.23
C GLN A 465 12.69 6.96 -14.49
N LEU A 466 12.29 6.16 -13.50
CA LEU A 466 11.07 5.36 -13.51
C LEU A 466 9.86 6.19 -13.06
N ASP A 467 10.04 7.01 -12.02
CA ASP A 467 9.00 7.89 -11.49
C ASP A 467 8.50 8.89 -12.56
N ASP A 468 9.42 9.55 -13.28
CA ASP A 468 9.11 10.52 -14.36
C ASP A 468 8.38 9.87 -15.54
N ARG A 469 8.47 8.54 -15.68
CA ARG A 469 7.75 7.76 -16.71
C ARG A 469 6.44 7.18 -16.20
N GLY A 470 6.03 7.57 -14.99
CA GLY A 470 4.81 7.09 -14.35
C GLY A 470 4.83 5.59 -14.08
N ALA A 471 6.00 4.98 -13.87
CA ALA A 471 6.07 3.55 -13.55
C ALA A 471 5.48 3.29 -12.15
N ARG A 472 4.74 2.18 -12.01
CA ARG A 472 4.17 1.75 -10.74
C ARG A 472 5.10 0.79 -10.03
N TRP A 473 5.48 1.10 -8.80
CA TRP A 473 6.17 0.16 -7.95
C TRP A 473 5.21 -0.98 -7.53
N ILE A 474 5.63 -2.23 -7.76
CA ILE A 474 4.84 -3.42 -7.42
C ILE A 474 5.29 -4.00 -6.08
N GLY A 475 6.60 -4.17 -5.89
CA GLY A 475 7.08 -4.77 -4.65
C GLY A 475 8.54 -5.21 -4.65
N PRO A 476 9.06 -5.62 -3.49
CA PRO A 476 10.36 -6.27 -3.37
C PRO A 476 10.30 -7.70 -3.90
N VAL A 477 11.40 -8.18 -4.48
CA VAL A 477 11.55 -9.57 -4.95
C VAL A 477 12.98 -10.06 -4.75
N HIS A 478 13.17 -11.37 -4.92
CA HIS A 478 14.49 -11.95 -5.14
C HIS A 478 14.55 -12.60 -6.52
N THR A 479 15.73 -12.58 -7.15
CA THR A 479 15.99 -13.41 -8.32
C THR A 479 16.07 -14.89 -7.93
N ALA A 480 15.93 -15.80 -8.90
CA ALA A 480 16.35 -17.19 -8.73
C ALA A 480 17.83 -17.26 -8.30
N PRO A 481 18.30 -18.34 -7.64
CA PRO A 481 19.68 -18.44 -7.13
C PRO A 481 20.71 -18.79 -8.22
N GLN A 482 20.68 -18.07 -9.33
CA GLN A 482 21.51 -18.29 -10.52
C GLN A 482 22.15 -16.99 -11.04
N TYR A 483 22.22 -15.96 -10.20
CA TYR A 483 22.74 -14.65 -10.56
C TYR A 483 23.94 -14.26 -9.72
N ARG A 484 24.82 -13.44 -10.29
CA ARG A 484 25.91 -12.74 -9.58
C ARG A 484 25.76 -11.24 -9.77
N LEU A 485 26.28 -10.49 -8.80
CA LEU A 485 26.19 -9.04 -8.77
C LEU A 485 27.59 -8.44 -8.65
N ALA A 486 27.93 -7.48 -9.49
CA ALA A 486 29.21 -6.75 -9.42
C ALA A 486 28.98 -5.24 -9.30
N ARG A 487 29.77 -4.54 -8.47
CA ARG A 487 29.86 -3.08 -8.49
C ARG A 487 30.67 -2.68 -9.72
N LEU A 488 30.02 -1.97 -10.65
CA LEU A 488 30.62 -1.46 -11.87
C LEU A 488 31.27 -0.09 -11.65
N ASP A 489 32.31 0.22 -12.42
CA ASP A 489 32.94 1.54 -12.41
C ASP A 489 32.19 2.51 -13.33
N THR A 490 31.06 3.01 -12.83
CA THR A 490 30.16 3.92 -13.53
C THR A 490 29.86 5.14 -12.65
N GLU A 491 29.39 6.23 -13.25
CA GLU A 491 28.95 7.44 -12.54
C GLU A 491 27.43 7.67 -12.79
N PRO A 492 26.58 7.69 -11.74
CA PRO A 492 26.88 7.23 -10.38
C PRO A 492 27.18 5.71 -10.36
N PRO A 493 27.79 5.16 -9.28
CA PRO A 493 28.04 3.73 -9.15
C PRO A 493 26.76 2.90 -9.31
N LYS A 494 26.85 1.82 -10.09
CA LYS A 494 25.74 0.91 -10.39
C LYS A 494 26.17 -0.54 -10.23
N PRO A 495 25.26 -1.43 -9.83
CA PRO A 495 25.51 -2.85 -9.92
C PRO A 495 25.23 -3.38 -11.34
N GLY A 496 26.01 -4.39 -11.74
CA GLY A 496 25.79 -5.22 -12.91
C GLY A 496 25.34 -6.61 -12.48
N LEU A 497 24.14 -7.01 -12.91
CA LEU A 497 23.61 -8.36 -12.71
C LEU A 497 23.96 -9.23 -13.90
N VAL A 498 24.44 -10.46 -13.65
CA VAL A 498 24.67 -11.46 -14.70
C VAL A 498 24.12 -12.81 -14.27
N ARG A 499 23.55 -13.55 -15.23
CA ARG A 499 23.17 -14.95 -15.03
C ARG A 499 24.39 -15.84 -15.21
N VAL A 500 24.57 -16.81 -14.33
CA VAL A 500 25.66 -17.79 -14.42
C VAL A 500 25.16 -19.20 -14.74
N ALA A 501 26.04 -20.02 -15.29
CA ALA A 501 25.77 -21.44 -15.50
C ALA A 501 25.60 -22.19 -14.15
N PRO A 502 24.89 -23.32 -14.13
CA PRO A 502 24.83 -24.19 -12.94
C PRO A 502 26.23 -24.50 -12.39
N GLY A 503 26.40 -24.36 -11.07
CA GLY A 503 27.70 -24.50 -10.41
C GLY A 503 28.62 -23.26 -10.49
N GLY A 504 28.20 -22.20 -11.19
CA GLY A 504 28.95 -20.94 -11.34
C GLY A 504 28.90 -19.97 -10.15
N GLY A 505 28.49 -20.45 -8.97
CA GLY A 505 28.42 -19.64 -7.74
C GLY A 505 27.33 -18.57 -7.74
N GLY A 506 26.16 -18.85 -8.33
CA GLY A 506 25.02 -17.94 -8.31
C GLY A 506 24.35 -17.85 -6.94
N ALA A 507 23.74 -16.70 -6.65
CA ALA A 507 22.94 -16.42 -5.46
C ALA A 507 21.60 -15.78 -5.85
N ALA A 508 20.66 -15.77 -4.91
CA ALA A 508 19.44 -14.99 -5.03
C ALA A 508 19.77 -13.53 -4.70
N ILE A 509 19.45 -12.61 -5.61
CA ILE A 509 19.75 -11.19 -5.47
C ILE A 509 18.44 -10.44 -5.22
N TYR A 510 18.41 -9.61 -4.18
CA TYR A 510 17.26 -8.74 -3.92
C TYR A 510 17.12 -7.69 -5.02
N GLY A 511 15.88 -7.40 -5.38
CA GLY A 511 15.51 -6.32 -6.27
C GLY A 511 14.11 -5.80 -5.99
N GLU A 512 13.65 -4.91 -6.85
CA GLU A 512 12.28 -4.41 -6.85
C GLU A 512 11.68 -4.61 -8.24
N VAL A 513 10.41 -4.95 -8.28
CA VAL A 513 9.63 -5.04 -9.52
C VAL A 513 8.81 -3.78 -9.68
N TRP A 514 8.85 -3.26 -10.90
CA TRP A 514 8.09 -2.12 -11.37
C TRP A 514 7.25 -2.51 -12.57
N LEU A 515 6.07 -1.92 -12.70
CA LEU A 515 5.24 -1.98 -13.91
C LEU A 515 5.42 -0.66 -14.67
N ILE A 516 5.86 -0.73 -15.91
CA ILE A 516 6.10 0.43 -16.77
C ILE A 516 5.34 0.28 -18.09
N GLY A 517 4.84 1.38 -18.66
CA GLY A 517 4.26 1.36 -20.01
C GLY A 517 5.28 0.85 -21.03
N THR A 518 4.88 -0.06 -21.92
CA THR A 518 5.84 -0.70 -22.85
C THR A 518 6.51 0.31 -23.80
N ALA A 519 5.81 1.38 -24.19
CA ALA A 519 6.41 2.47 -24.95
C ALA A 519 7.46 3.25 -24.13
N MET A 520 7.17 3.52 -22.85
CA MET A 520 8.10 4.19 -21.94
C MET A 520 9.35 3.37 -21.63
N LEU A 521 9.23 2.04 -21.63
CA LEU A 521 10.39 1.15 -21.56
C LEU A 521 11.28 1.28 -22.81
N GLY A 522 10.69 1.49 -23.99
CA GLY A 522 11.43 1.76 -25.23
C GLY A 522 12.25 3.04 -25.13
N ASP A 523 11.64 4.11 -24.64
CA ASP A 523 12.33 5.40 -24.40
C ASP A 523 13.40 5.27 -23.32
N PHE A 524 13.13 4.51 -22.27
CA PHE A 524 14.10 4.20 -21.22
C PHE A 524 15.32 3.44 -21.77
N LEU A 525 15.08 2.39 -22.57
CA LEU A 525 16.13 1.58 -23.20
C LEU A 525 16.98 2.41 -24.16
N ALA A 526 16.38 3.31 -24.94
CA ALA A 526 17.10 4.20 -25.85
C ALA A 526 18.07 5.16 -25.11
N ALA A 527 17.73 5.54 -23.87
CA ALA A 527 18.54 6.41 -23.02
C ALA A 527 19.52 5.63 -22.11
N LEU A 528 19.47 4.30 -22.09
CA LEU A 528 20.26 3.47 -21.18
C LEU A 528 21.75 3.48 -21.58
N PRO A 529 22.66 4.04 -20.75
CA PRO A 529 24.06 4.15 -21.13
C PRO A 529 24.77 2.80 -21.02
N ALA A 530 25.77 2.59 -21.88
CA ALA A 530 26.75 1.53 -21.66
C ALA A 530 27.39 1.67 -20.26
N PRO A 531 27.72 0.56 -19.57
CA PRO A 531 27.63 -0.83 -20.01
C PRO A 531 26.31 -1.54 -19.65
N MET A 532 25.26 -0.79 -19.29
CA MET A 532 24.01 -1.38 -18.83
C MET A 532 23.23 -2.02 -19.98
N SER A 533 22.46 -3.07 -19.67
CA SER A 533 21.59 -3.76 -20.63
C SER A 533 20.25 -4.13 -19.99
N LEU A 534 19.25 -4.40 -20.82
CA LEU A 534 17.99 -5.02 -20.42
C LEU A 534 17.86 -6.39 -21.09
N GLY A 535 17.48 -7.39 -20.30
CA GLY A 535 17.30 -8.76 -20.77
C GLY A 535 16.28 -9.52 -19.95
N ARG A 536 16.12 -10.82 -20.21
CA ARG A 536 15.26 -11.68 -19.40
C ARG A 536 15.89 -12.00 -18.05
N ALA A 537 15.12 -11.88 -16.98
CA ALA A 537 15.52 -12.23 -15.62
C ALA A 537 14.47 -13.15 -14.98
N THR A 538 14.93 -14.19 -14.30
CA THR A 538 14.13 -15.17 -13.57
C THR A 538 14.05 -14.77 -12.10
N LEU A 539 12.84 -14.60 -11.60
CA LEU A 539 12.55 -14.37 -10.19
C LEU A 539 12.59 -15.68 -9.38
N ALA A 540 12.62 -15.61 -8.06
CA ALA A 540 12.73 -16.78 -7.18
C ALA A 540 11.53 -17.75 -7.28
N ASP A 541 10.37 -17.24 -7.67
CA ASP A 541 9.15 -18.01 -7.95
C ASP A 541 9.15 -18.67 -9.35
N GLY A 542 10.19 -18.43 -10.16
CA GLY A 542 10.32 -18.91 -11.54
C GLY A 542 9.73 -17.97 -12.60
N THR A 543 9.12 -16.85 -12.21
CA THR A 543 8.55 -15.87 -13.14
C THR A 543 9.66 -15.20 -13.96
N GLU A 544 9.42 -15.03 -15.27
CA GLU A 544 10.35 -14.37 -16.20
C GLU A 544 9.92 -12.92 -16.47
N VAL A 545 10.77 -11.96 -16.15
CA VAL A 545 10.54 -10.52 -16.34
C VAL A 545 11.63 -9.88 -17.19
N VAL A 546 11.45 -8.62 -17.60
CA VAL A 546 12.57 -7.81 -18.11
C VAL A 546 13.38 -7.34 -16.91
N GLY A 547 14.70 -7.40 -16.95
CA GLY A 547 15.55 -6.98 -15.84
C GLY A 547 16.83 -6.31 -16.30
N PHE A 548 17.39 -5.49 -15.42
CA PHE A 548 18.70 -4.89 -15.62
C PHE A 548 19.80 -5.93 -15.60
N GLY A 549 20.74 -5.78 -16.51
CA GLY A 549 22.01 -6.49 -16.56
C GLY A 549 23.14 -5.56 -16.98
N CYS A 550 24.27 -6.15 -17.33
CA CYS A 550 25.42 -5.43 -17.87
C CYS A 550 26.14 -6.27 -18.94
N THR A 551 27.07 -5.66 -19.66
CA THR A 551 27.96 -6.40 -20.55
C THR A 551 28.91 -7.31 -19.75
N ALA A 552 29.32 -8.43 -20.36
CA ALA A 552 30.24 -9.37 -19.73
C ALA A 552 31.58 -8.71 -19.32
N GLU A 553 32.14 -7.88 -20.19
CA GLU A 553 33.37 -7.11 -19.93
C GLU A 553 33.25 -6.20 -18.70
N ALA A 554 32.11 -5.53 -18.54
CA ALA A 554 31.87 -4.68 -17.38
C ALA A 554 31.74 -5.49 -16.09
N PHE A 555 31.10 -6.66 -16.14
CA PHE A 555 31.03 -7.56 -14.99
C PHE A 555 32.42 -8.07 -14.59
N GLU A 556 33.23 -8.53 -15.56
CA GLU A 556 34.58 -9.07 -15.32
C GLU A 556 35.54 -8.04 -14.74
N SER A 557 35.40 -6.76 -15.12
CA SER A 557 36.18 -5.66 -14.56
C SER A 557 35.62 -5.11 -13.24
N GLY A 558 34.36 -5.41 -12.92
CA GLY A 558 33.69 -4.98 -11.70
C GLY A 558 34.12 -5.75 -10.45
N LYS A 559 33.86 -5.17 -9.28
CA LYS A 559 34.07 -5.86 -8.00
C LYS A 559 32.89 -6.77 -7.71
N ASP A 560 33.12 -8.07 -7.56
CA ASP A 560 32.06 -9.00 -7.15
C ASP A 560 31.52 -8.65 -5.75
N ILE A 561 30.22 -8.41 -5.69
CA ILE A 561 29.46 -8.09 -4.47
C ILE A 561 28.31 -9.08 -4.24
N THR A 562 28.29 -10.22 -4.92
CA THR A 562 27.24 -11.26 -4.85
C THR A 562 26.96 -11.68 -3.41
N HIS A 563 28.01 -11.84 -2.60
CA HIS A 563 27.92 -12.22 -1.19
C HIS A 563 27.19 -11.19 -0.32
N HIS A 564 27.02 -9.94 -0.77
CA HIS A 564 26.21 -8.97 -0.04
C HIS A 564 24.70 -9.23 -0.18
N GLY A 565 24.27 -10.03 -1.17
CA GLY A 565 22.87 -10.37 -1.46
C GLY A 565 22.06 -9.25 -2.11
N ASP A 566 22.43 -7.98 -1.88
CA ASP A 566 21.72 -6.83 -2.41
C ASP A 566 22.61 -5.58 -2.52
N TRP A 567 22.18 -4.63 -3.37
CA TRP A 567 22.89 -3.38 -3.61
C TRP A 567 22.88 -2.43 -2.41
N ARG A 568 21.77 -2.31 -1.68
CA ARG A 568 21.68 -1.41 -0.51
C ARG A 568 22.55 -1.94 0.64
N GLY A 569 22.54 -3.24 0.89
CA GLY A 569 23.39 -3.92 1.86
C GLY A 569 24.87 -3.74 1.54
N TYR A 570 25.26 -3.84 0.27
CA TYR A 570 26.60 -3.45 -0.15
C TYR A 570 26.93 -1.99 0.20
N LEU A 571 26.10 -1.03 -0.23
CA LEU A 571 26.32 0.39 0.04
C LEU A 571 26.41 0.72 1.54
N ARG A 572 25.53 0.14 2.37
CA ARG A 572 25.57 0.34 3.83
C ARG A 572 26.88 -0.16 4.45
N ARG A 573 27.40 -1.29 3.97
CA ARG A 573 28.60 -1.95 4.52
C ARG A 573 29.91 -1.29 4.09
N ILE A 574 29.93 -0.66 2.92
CA ILE A 574 31.12 0.06 2.42
C ILE A 574 31.06 1.58 2.64
N GLY A 575 29.90 2.10 3.04
CA GLY A 575 29.69 3.53 3.26
C GLY A 575 30.32 4.02 4.57
N THR A 576 30.64 5.31 4.62
CA THR A 576 31.03 5.97 5.87
C THR A 576 29.77 6.35 6.64
N GLY A 577 29.22 5.42 7.42
CA GLY A 577 28.13 5.71 8.34
C GLY A 577 28.57 6.60 9.52
N THR A 578 27.64 6.90 10.41
CA THR A 578 27.97 7.57 11.68
C THR A 578 28.62 6.55 12.61
N ALA A 579 29.87 6.77 13.02
CA ALA A 579 30.55 5.87 13.95
C ALA A 579 29.72 5.69 15.24
N ALA A 580 29.58 4.44 15.70
CA ALA A 580 28.85 4.14 16.92
C ALA A 580 29.65 4.58 18.16
N THR A 581 28.96 5.08 19.17
CA THR A 581 29.52 5.40 20.49
C THR A 581 29.06 4.38 21.53
N ARG A 582 29.73 4.33 22.69
CA ARG A 582 29.32 3.44 23.79
C ARG A 582 27.87 3.70 24.25
N ALA A 583 27.45 4.96 24.26
CA ALA A 583 26.09 5.33 24.62
C ALA A 583 25.05 4.81 23.63
N ASP A 584 25.41 4.66 22.35
CA ASP A 584 24.50 4.12 21.34
C ASP A 584 24.26 2.61 21.55
N LEU A 585 25.30 1.89 22.00
CA LEU A 585 25.29 0.43 22.18
C LEU A 585 24.66 -0.01 23.51
N SER A 586 24.94 0.74 24.57
CA SER A 586 24.60 0.40 25.95
C SER A 586 23.10 0.48 26.23
N GLY A 587 22.66 -0.30 27.22
CA GLY A 587 21.26 -0.34 27.67
C GLY A 587 20.31 -0.92 26.62
N ARG A 588 20.78 -1.84 25.76
CA ARG A 588 19.96 -2.41 24.68
C ARG A 588 20.17 -3.91 24.51
N ARG A 589 19.15 -4.56 23.95
CA ARG A 589 19.27 -5.87 23.32
C ARG A 589 19.38 -5.67 21.81
N TRP A 590 20.42 -6.24 21.23
CA TRP A 590 20.72 -6.26 19.81
C TRP A 590 20.37 -7.63 19.23
N SER A 591 19.75 -7.64 18.06
CA SER A 591 19.48 -8.86 17.31
C SER A 591 20.11 -8.74 15.93
N ARG A 592 20.86 -9.78 15.55
CA ARG A 592 21.55 -9.81 14.26
C ARG A 592 20.57 -10.10 13.14
N ARG A 593 20.62 -9.31 12.08
CA ARG A 593 19.80 -9.44 10.87
C ARG A 593 20.49 -10.23 9.76
N ALA A 594 21.81 -10.08 9.64
CA ALA A 594 22.60 -10.76 8.64
C ALA A 594 24.06 -10.88 9.11
N LEU A 595 24.69 -12.01 8.79
CA LEU A 595 26.14 -12.16 8.75
C LEU A 595 26.59 -12.43 7.32
N VAL A 596 27.55 -11.64 6.86
CA VAL A 596 28.05 -11.65 5.50
C VAL A 596 29.54 -11.91 5.55
N VAL A 597 29.95 -13.09 5.08
CA VAL A 597 31.36 -13.45 4.92
C VAL A 597 31.67 -13.56 3.44
N PRO A 598 32.73 -12.92 2.91
CA PRO A 598 33.12 -13.07 1.53
C PRO A 598 33.31 -14.54 1.14
N GLY A 599 32.70 -14.93 0.03
CA GLY A 599 32.77 -16.31 -0.48
C GLY A 599 31.74 -17.27 0.14
N THR A 600 30.88 -16.82 1.04
CA THR A 600 29.77 -17.62 1.60
C THR A 600 28.41 -17.03 1.23
N THR A 601 27.35 -17.81 1.49
CA THR A 601 25.98 -17.29 1.50
C THR A 601 25.77 -16.39 2.73
N VAL A 602 24.90 -15.40 2.60
CA VAL A 602 24.48 -14.56 3.74
C VAL A 602 23.73 -15.42 4.75
N ASP A 603 24.17 -15.41 6.00
CA ASP A 603 23.47 -16.05 7.11
C ASP A 603 22.42 -15.08 7.68
N THR A 604 21.15 -15.42 7.47
CA THR A 604 19.98 -14.75 8.07
C THR A 604 19.18 -15.69 8.97
N GLY A 605 19.64 -16.94 9.13
CA GLY A 605 18.90 -18.00 9.80
C GLY A 605 19.34 -18.20 11.25
N THR A 606 20.63 -18.00 11.56
CA THR A 606 21.11 -18.14 12.94
C THR A 606 20.58 -16.99 13.79
N GLU A 607 19.84 -17.34 14.85
CA GLU A 607 19.30 -16.41 15.81
C GLU A 607 20.41 -15.95 16.77
N VAL A 608 20.78 -14.68 16.69
CA VAL A 608 21.82 -14.08 17.52
C VAL A 608 21.25 -12.92 18.31
N ASP A 609 21.40 -13.00 19.64
CA ASP A 609 21.09 -11.92 20.55
C ASP A 609 22.33 -11.48 21.31
N TRP A 610 22.56 -10.17 21.30
CA TRP A 610 23.61 -9.51 22.05
C TRP A 610 22.97 -8.53 23.04
N LEU A 611 23.05 -8.85 24.34
CA LEU A 611 22.60 -7.96 25.40
C LEU A 611 23.78 -7.10 25.86
N GLN A 612 23.69 -5.79 25.68
CA GLN A 612 24.69 -4.83 26.10
C GLN A 612 24.16 -4.00 27.28
N ALA A 613 24.74 -4.18 28.47
CA ALA A 613 24.41 -3.38 29.64
C ALA A 613 25.18 -2.04 29.59
N GLY A 614 26.41 -2.01 30.12
CA GLY A 614 27.35 -0.91 30.00
C GLY A 614 28.67 -1.40 29.42
N GLU A 615 29.61 -1.84 30.27
CA GLU A 615 30.86 -2.47 29.81
C GLU A 615 30.67 -3.96 29.50
N LEU A 616 29.83 -4.64 30.28
CA LEU A 616 29.56 -6.06 30.17
C LEU A 616 28.51 -6.37 29.11
N TYR A 617 28.73 -7.50 28.44
CA TYR A 617 27.84 -7.99 27.41
C TYR A 617 27.72 -9.52 27.45
N LEU A 618 26.67 -10.00 26.80
CA LEU A 618 26.44 -11.41 26.52
C LEU A 618 25.93 -11.56 25.09
N ASP A 619 26.48 -12.52 24.35
CA ASP A 619 26.09 -12.91 22.99
C ASP A 619 25.71 -14.39 22.98
N LEU A 620 24.51 -14.70 22.49
CA LEU A 620 23.99 -16.07 22.33
C LEU A 620 23.51 -16.30 20.90
N ARG A 621 24.14 -17.29 20.23
CA ARG A 621 23.91 -17.68 18.84
C ARG A 621 23.38 -19.11 18.74
N THR A 622 22.21 -19.25 18.14
CA THR A 622 21.57 -20.56 17.89
C THR A 622 21.35 -20.75 16.40
N PRO A 623 21.98 -21.76 15.76
CA PRO A 623 21.72 -22.08 14.36
C PRO A 623 20.25 -22.44 14.11
N ALA A 624 19.74 -22.12 12.92
CA ALA A 624 18.35 -22.41 12.54
C ALA A 624 18.01 -23.90 12.52
N ASP A 625 19.00 -24.77 12.30
CA ASP A 625 18.86 -26.22 12.16
C ASP A 625 19.16 -26.99 13.45
N MET A 626 19.24 -26.30 14.59
CA MET A 626 19.50 -26.94 15.89
C MET A 626 18.35 -27.87 16.28
N PRO A 627 18.61 -29.17 16.56
CA PRO A 627 17.56 -30.12 16.90
C PRO A 627 16.94 -29.82 18.27
N VAL A 628 15.67 -30.19 18.45
CA VAL A 628 15.01 -30.09 19.76
C VAL A 628 15.58 -31.14 20.69
N ILE A 629 16.19 -30.70 21.78
CA ILE A 629 16.74 -31.56 22.83
C ILE A 629 15.75 -31.60 23.99
N GLY A 630 15.17 -32.78 24.23
CA GLY A 630 14.16 -33.02 25.26
C GLY A 630 14.69 -33.61 26.58
N ALA A 631 15.99 -33.46 26.85
CA ALA A 631 16.59 -33.89 28.11
C ALA A 631 16.13 -32.97 29.25
N ASP A 632 15.75 -33.54 30.40
CA ASP A 632 15.32 -32.78 31.59
C ASP A 632 16.50 -32.38 32.49
N GLY A 633 17.74 -32.63 32.04
CA GLY A 633 18.93 -32.24 32.78
C GLY A 633 20.23 -32.76 32.17
N PRO A 634 21.38 -32.34 32.73
CA PRO A 634 22.70 -32.67 32.18
C PRO A 634 23.00 -34.18 32.18
N ASP A 635 22.44 -34.93 33.12
CA ASP A 635 22.64 -36.38 33.24
C ASP A 635 21.85 -37.20 32.22
N GLU A 636 20.91 -36.58 31.50
CA GLU A 636 20.13 -37.21 30.44
C GLU A 636 20.69 -36.93 29.05
N LEU A 637 21.56 -35.92 28.92
CA LEU A 637 22.20 -35.58 27.65
C LEU A 637 22.99 -36.77 27.10
N THR A 638 22.58 -37.24 25.93
CA THR A 638 23.30 -38.25 25.18
C THR A 638 24.49 -37.63 24.45
N ARG A 639 25.38 -38.47 23.92
CA ARG A 639 26.50 -37.98 23.09
C ARG A 639 26.00 -37.23 21.85
N GLU A 640 24.87 -37.63 21.29
CA GLU A 640 24.25 -36.98 20.14
C GLU A 640 23.77 -35.57 20.50
N ASP A 641 23.07 -35.43 21.64
CA ASP A 641 22.65 -34.12 22.16
C ASP A 641 23.86 -33.20 22.39
N LEU A 642 24.92 -33.71 23.02
CA LEU A 642 26.14 -32.93 23.29
C LEU A 642 26.81 -32.46 22.00
N LEU A 643 26.87 -33.30 20.96
CA LEU A 643 27.43 -32.94 19.66
C LEU A 643 26.54 -31.93 18.91
N ALA A 644 25.22 -32.00 19.08
CA ALA A 644 24.29 -31.00 18.56
C ALA A 644 24.47 -29.65 19.27
N LEU A 645 24.58 -29.65 20.60
CA LEU A 645 24.81 -28.43 21.40
C LEU A 645 26.13 -27.73 21.04
N CYS A 646 27.15 -28.48 20.61
CA CYS A 646 28.40 -27.91 20.09
C CYS A 646 28.21 -27.07 18.81
N GLY A 647 27.05 -27.12 18.15
CA GLY A 647 26.72 -26.27 17.02
C GLY A 647 26.35 -24.83 17.40
N GLN A 648 25.98 -24.59 18.67
CA GLN A 648 25.72 -23.24 19.19
C GLN A 648 27.01 -22.46 19.33
N GLN A 649 26.92 -21.13 19.40
CA GLN A 649 28.01 -20.27 19.88
C GLN A 649 27.46 -19.35 20.94
N ALA A 650 28.22 -19.11 22.01
CA ALA A 650 27.82 -18.18 23.03
C ALA A 650 29.06 -17.68 23.75
N PHE A 651 29.12 -16.39 24.04
CA PHE A 651 30.21 -15.81 24.79
C PHE A 651 29.75 -14.56 25.53
N ALA A 652 30.45 -14.21 26.58
CA ALA A 652 30.16 -13.05 27.42
C ALA A 652 31.45 -12.48 27.99
N GLY A 653 31.44 -11.20 28.32
CA GLY A 653 32.60 -10.52 28.82
C GLY A 653 32.48 -9.02 28.73
N ARG A 654 33.55 -8.34 28.29
CA ARG A 654 33.63 -6.87 28.24
C ARG A 654 33.80 -6.36 26.82
N LEU A 655 33.14 -5.24 26.53
CA LEU A 655 33.28 -4.51 25.28
C LEU A 655 34.14 -3.26 25.50
N GLU A 656 35.25 -3.16 24.77
CA GLU A 656 36.19 -2.03 24.85
C GLU A 656 36.27 -1.31 23.51
N GLU A 657 36.27 0.02 23.53
CA GLU A 657 36.48 0.86 22.35
C GLU A 657 37.81 1.59 22.49
N ARG A 658 38.60 1.58 21.42
CA ARG A 658 39.84 2.33 21.35
C ARG A 658 40.11 2.81 19.93
N ASP A 659 40.23 4.13 19.77
CA ASP A 659 40.58 4.78 18.50
C ASP A 659 39.61 4.40 17.34
N GLY A 660 38.33 4.17 17.67
CA GLY A 660 37.27 3.75 16.74
C GLY A 660 37.14 2.23 16.54
N GLU A 661 38.02 1.44 17.15
CA GLU A 661 38.01 -0.02 17.06
C GLU A 661 37.40 -0.63 18.31
N TRP A 662 36.44 -1.53 18.11
CA TRP A 662 35.75 -2.25 19.16
C TRP A 662 36.39 -3.62 19.36
N THR A 663 36.59 -4.03 20.61
CA THR A 663 37.15 -5.33 20.98
C THR A 663 36.20 -6.03 21.95
N TRP A 664 35.78 -7.24 21.58
CA TRP A 664 34.95 -8.12 22.39
C TRP A 664 35.85 -9.07 23.20
N TRP A 665 36.08 -8.72 24.47
CA TRP A 665 36.85 -9.56 25.39
C TRP A 665 35.96 -10.67 25.93
N ARG A 666 36.14 -11.88 25.39
CA ARG A 666 35.38 -13.07 25.76
C ARG A 666 35.95 -13.71 27.03
N GLU A 667 35.40 -13.34 28.18
CA GLU A 667 35.81 -13.88 29.48
C GLU A 667 35.23 -15.28 29.73
N VAL A 668 34.05 -15.53 29.19
CA VAL A 668 33.44 -16.85 29.10
C VAL A 668 33.08 -17.09 27.64
N ASP A 669 33.61 -18.17 27.07
CA ASP A 669 33.32 -18.58 25.70
C ASP A 669 32.91 -20.05 25.71
N LEU A 670 31.80 -20.36 25.05
CA LEU A 670 31.36 -21.73 24.85
C LEU A 670 32.41 -22.49 24.06
N HIS A 671 33.05 -21.88 23.07
CA HIS A 671 34.15 -22.49 22.32
C HIS A 671 35.51 -22.06 22.87
N PRO A 672 36.57 -22.86 22.66
CA PRO A 672 37.93 -22.43 22.95
C PRO A 672 38.21 -21.08 22.28
N ALA A 673 38.83 -20.16 23.03
CA ALA A 673 39.17 -18.84 22.53
C ALA A 673 40.05 -18.93 21.26
N ASP A 674 39.69 -18.13 20.26
CA ASP A 674 40.41 -18.04 19.01
C ASP A 674 41.76 -17.31 19.22
N PRO A 675 42.85 -17.70 18.54
CA PRO A 675 44.12 -16.97 18.59
C PRO A 675 44.04 -15.50 18.14
N LEU A 676 43.04 -15.11 17.35
CA LEU A 676 42.80 -13.71 16.99
C LEU A 676 41.74 -13.08 17.91
N PRO A 677 41.99 -11.87 18.46
CA PRO A 677 40.98 -11.16 19.23
C PRO A 677 39.81 -10.76 18.34
N ASP A 678 38.60 -10.86 18.89
CA ASP A 678 37.37 -10.49 18.20
C ASP A 678 37.24 -8.96 18.17
N ARG A 679 37.35 -8.39 16.97
CA ARG A 679 37.51 -6.95 16.76
C ARG A 679 36.75 -6.48 15.53
N GLY A 680 36.20 -5.27 15.61
CA GLY A 680 35.41 -4.70 14.54
C GLY A 680 35.29 -3.17 14.58
N LEU A 681 34.86 -2.61 13.46
CA LEU A 681 34.42 -1.22 13.32
C LEU A 681 32.89 -1.18 13.34
N LEU A 682 32.31 -0.22 14.04
CA LEU A 682 30.87 -0.08 14.19
C LEU A 682 30.39 1.27 13.66
N HIS A 683 29.41 1.26 12.76
CA HIS A 683 28.74 2.48 12.28
C HIS A 683 27.25 2.29 12.03
N PHE A 684 26.49 3.37 12.15
CA PHE A 684 25.08 3.40 11.79
C PHE A 684 24.87 3.83 10.35
N ALA A 685 24.04 3.07 9.63
CA ALA A 685 23.54 3.40 8.30
C ALA A 685 22.06 2.98 8.20
N ASP A 686 21.17 3.92 7.86
CA ASP A 686 19.72 3.69 7.72
C ASP A 686 19.05 3.02 8.94
N GLY A 687 19.47 3.40 10.15
CA GLY A 687 18.95 2.82 11.40
C GLY A 687 19.45 1.40 11.73
N ILE A 688 20.37 0.87 10.92
CA ILE A 688 21.05 -0.42 11.15
C ILE A 688 22.46 -0.13 11.68
N LEU A 689 22.86 -0.83 12.74
CA LEU A 689 24.25 -0.86 13.18
C LEU A 689 25.00 -1.90 12.33
N VAL A 690 26.01 -1.45 11.60
CA VAL A 690 26.86 -2.32 10.79
C VAL A 690 28.16 -2.55 11.54
N GLU A 691 28.51 -3.81 11.72
CA GLU A 691 29.81 -4.25 12.19
C GLU A 691 30.65 -4.73 11.02
N THR A 692 31.91 -4.29 10.98
CA THR A 692 32.91 -4.75 10.01
C THR A 692 34.10 -5.35 10.74
N GLY A 693 34.41 -6.61 10.49
CA GLY A 693 35.50 -7.32 11.15
C GLY A 693 36.89 -6.73 10.88
N ILE A 694 37.77 -6.74 11.89
CA ILE A 694 39.18 -6.37 11.79
C ILE A 694 40.03 -7.64 11.88
N GLY A 695 40.85 -7.90 10.86
CA GLY A 695 41.64 -9.13 10.76
C GLY A 695 40.85 -10.35 10.26
N ARG A 696 39.53 -10.21 10.10
CA ARG A 696 38.62 -11.13 9.40
C ARG A 696 37.66 -10.31 8.57
N ASP A 697 37.53 -10.64 7.29
CA ASP A 697 36.55 -9.97 6.44
C ASP A 697 35.17 -10.57 6.73
N TYR A 698 34.34 -9.83 7.46
CA TYR A 698 32.91 -10.10 7.63
C TYR A 698 32.14 -8.81 7.88
N PHE A 699 30.83 -8.86 7.67
CA PHE A 699 29.91 -7.81 8.06
C PHE A 699 28.73 -8.39 8.83
N GLU A 700 28.33 -7.75 9.93
CA GLU A 700 27.08 -8.06 10.62
C GLU A 700 26.16 -6.84 10.62
N ASP A 701 24.90 -7.05 10.24
CA ASP A 701 23.85 -6.02 10.29
C ASP A 701 23.04 -6.26 11.58
N TRP A 702 22.91 -5.26 12.45
CA TRP A 702 22.27 -5.36 13.76
C TRP A 702 21.12 -4.36 13.93
N ILE A 703 20.08 -4.77 14.64
CA ILE A 703 18.98 -3.90 15.10
C ILE A 703 18.84 -4.00 16.62
N ALA A 704 18.33 -2.96 17.28
CA ALA A 704 18.19 -2.94 18.73
C ALA A 704 16.77 -2.64 19.19
N THR A 705 16.50 -3.02 20.44
CA THR A 705 15.43 -2.43 21.24
C THR A 705 15.71 -0.96 21.55
N ASP A 706 14.71 -0.24 22.05
CA ASP A 706 14.92 1.06 22.69
C ASP A 706 15.89 0.94 23.87
N ALA A 707 16.62 2.01 24.14
CA ALA A 707 17.53 2.07 25.27
C ALA A 707 16.75 2.11 26.59
N ALA A 708 17.13 1.26 27.53
CA ALA A 708 16.63 1.31 28.90
C ALA A 708 17.59 2.14 29.77
N PRO A 709 17.07 3.12 30.55
CA PRO A 709 17.92 3.98 31.38
C PRO A 709 18.45 3.29 32.64
N ASP A 710 17.79 2.23 33.11
CA ASP A 710 18.16 1.48 34.30
C ASP A 710 18.64 0.08 33.94
N GLY A 711 19.76 -0.33 34.55
CA GLY A 711 20.35 -1.64 34.32
C GLY A 711 21.10 -2.19 35.52
N LEU A 712 21.28 -3.50 35.53
CA LEU A 712 22.12 -4.23 36.48
C LEU A 712 23.34 -4.74 35.73
N GLU A 713 24.54 -4.52 36.26
CA GLU A 713 25.78 -4.93 35.62
C GLU A 713 26.76 -5.53 36.62
N LEU A 714 26.66 -6.85 36.81
CA LEU A 714 27.45 -7.55 37.83
C LEU A 714 28.37 -8.59 37.22
N ALA A 715 29.66 -8.49 37.57
CA ALA A 715 30.61 -9.58 37.44
C ALA A 715 30.63 -10.39 38.75
N LEU A 716 30.50 -11.71 38.64
CA LEU A 716 30.32 -12.63 39.74
C LEU A 716 31.47 -13.64 39.81
N ALA A 717 31.80 -14.08 41.02
CA ALA A 717 32.77 -15.15 41.26
C ALA A 717 32.16 -16.24 42.13
N GLY A 718 32.20 -17.49 41.62
CA GLY A 718 31.78 -18.68 42.34
C GLY A 718 32.81 -19.10 43.39
N ALA A 719 32.36 -19.79 44.44
CA ALA A 719 33.25 -20.30 45.50
C ALA A 719 34.30 -21.32 44.99
N ASP A 720 34.04 -21.94 43.84
CA ASP A 720 34.92 -22.85 43.10
C ASP A 720 35.79 -22.14 42.05
N GLY A 721 35.76 -20.81 42.01
CA GLY A 721 36.53 -19.98 41.06
C GLY A 721 35.89 -19.84 39.68
N ARG A 722 34.66 -20.34 39.48
CA ARG A 722 33.93 -20.15 38.22
C ARG A 722 33.61 -18.65 38.01
N PRO A 723 33.81 -18.09 36.80
CA PRO A 723 33.31 -16.77 36.48
C PRO A 723 31.80 -16.80 36.26
N GLY A 724 31.11 -15.72 36.61
CA GLY A 724 29.69 -15.53 36.32
C GLY A 724 29.39 -14.06 36.05
N MET A 725 28.22 -13.79 35.48
CA MET A 725 27.71 -12.45 35.26
C MET A 725 26.19 -12.43 35.40
N LEU A 726 25.64 -11.31 35.85
CA LEU A 726 24.21 -11.05 35.82
C LEU A 726 23.98 -9.63 35.28
N LEU A 727 23.32 -9.56 34.13
CA LEU A 727 23.01 -8.34 33.41
C LEU A 727 21.51 -8.13 33.38
N ARG A 728 21.05 -6.89 33.54
CA ARG A 728 19.66 -6.52 33.28
C ARG A 728 19.62 -5.20 32.51
N VAL A 729 18.77 -5.16 31.50
CA VAL A 729 18.51 -3.98 30.69
C VAL A 729 17.00 -3.87 30.53
N GLY A 730 16.39 -2.95 31.28
CA GLY A 730 14.93 -2.82 31.31
C GLY A 730 14.24 -4.11 31.79
N ASP A 731 13.46 -4.72 30.90
CA ASP A 731 12.77 -5.99 31.14
C ASP A 731 13.55 -7.22 30.63
N GLN A 732 14.72 -7.05 30.02
CA GLN A 732 15.57 -8.15 29.56
C GLN A 732 16.66 -8.43 30.60
N PHE A 733 17.06 -9.70 30.73
CA PHE A 733 18.23 -10.08 31.52
C PHE A 733 19.11 -11.10 30.80
N GLY A 734 20.38 -11.11 31.19
CA GLY A 734 21.37 -12.10 30.81
C GLY A 734 22.01 -12.71 32.06
N TYR A 735 22.11 -14.03 32.11
CA TYR A 735 22.78 -14.75 33.19
C TYR A 735 23.87 -15.66 32.61
N LEU A 736 25.03 -15.63 33.27
CA LEU A 736 26.21 -16.35 32.87
C LEU A 736 26.78 -17.18 34.02
N ARG A 737 27.13 -18.42 33.71
CA ARG A 737 27.93 -19.31 34.54
C ARG A 737 28.97 -20.03 33.69
N GLY A 738 30.25 -19.70 33.90
CA GLY A 738 31.36 -20.35 33.24
C GLY A 738 31.61 -21.80 33.67
N ARG A 739 32.53 -22.46 32.97
CA ARG A 739 33.04 -23.81 33.30
C ARG A 739 33.91 -23.78 34.54
N SER A 740 34.07 -24.93 35.19
CA SER A 740 35.17 -25.11 36.15
C SER A 740 36.52 -25.01 35.43
N ALA A 741 37.51 -24.42 36.10
CA ALA A 741 38.83 -24.15 35.52
C ALA A 741 39.62 -25.42 35.11
N ASP A 742 39.26 -26.58 35.65
CA ASP A 742 39.85 -27.89 35.34
C ASP A 742 39.20 -28.59 34.14
N VAL A 743 38.11 -28.03 33.58
CA VAL A 743 37.33 -28.64 32.50
C VAL A 743 37.31 -27.72 31.27
N THR A 744 38.36 -27.80 30.46
CA THR A 744 38.47 -27.08 29.18
C THR A 744 38.98 -28.00 28.08
N PRO A 745 38.56 -27.81 26.81
CA PRO A 745 39.19 -28.49 25.68
C PRO A 745 40.70 -28.26 25.65
N ALA A 746 41.44 -29.26 25.15
CA ALA A 746 42.89 -29.13 24.99
C ALA A 746 43.23 -28.00 24.00
N PRO A 747 44.39 -27.31 24.16
CA PRO A 747 44.79 -26.25 23.24
C PRO A 747 44.77 -26.73 21.78
N GLY A 748 44.09 -25.97 20.90
CA GLY A 748 43.96 -26.28 19.48
C GLY A 748 42.93 -27.36 19.12
N MET A 749 42.23 -27.93 20.08
CA MET A 749 41.11 -28.87 19.85
C MET A 749 39.78 -28.13 19.98
N SER A 750 38.89 -28.30 19.01
CA SER A 750 37.53 -27.74 19.07
C SER A 750 36.69 -28.40 20.16
N LEU A 751 35.66 -27.70 20.63
CA LEU A 751 34.72 -28.27 21.61
C LEU A 751 34.09 -29.57 21.09
N ARG A 752 33.70 -29.59 19.81
CA ARG A 752 33.09 -30.76 19.16
C ARG A 752 34.03 -31.95 19.15
N GLU A 753 35.31 -31.74 18.81
CA GLU A 753 36.32 -32.81 18.85
C GLU A 753 36.55 -33.33 20.27
N ALA A 754 36.65 -32.43 21.26
CA ALA A 754 36.82 -32.79 22.66
C ALA A 754 35.65 -33.64 23.17
N VAL A 755 34.41 -33.23 22.87
CA VAL A 755 33.19 -33.98 23.19
C VAL A 755 33.19 -35.35 22.49
N ALA A 756 33.58 -35.41 21.22
CA ALA A 756 33.55 -36.62 20.43
C ALA A 756 34.46 -37.72 20.97
N VAL A 757 35.62 -37.37 21.54
CA VAL A 757 36.64 -38.33 21.99
C VAL A 757 36.63 -38.62 23.50
N ALA A 758 36.09 -37.71 24.32
CA ALA A 758 36.02 -37.88 25.77
C ALA A 758 35.01 -38.97 26.18
N ASP A 759 35.15 -39.54 27.38
CA ASP A 759 34.07 -40.34 27.99
C ASP A 759 32.81 -39.47 28.24
N LEU A 760 31.66 -40.10 28.45
CA LEU A 760 30.39 -39.37 28.52
C LEU A 760 30.29 -38.39 29.70
N ALA A 761 30.91 -38.71 30.84
CA ALA A 761 30.89 -37.82 32.01
C ALA A 761 31.73 -36.57 31.74
N THR A 762 32.93 -36.75 31.18
CA THR A 762 33.81 -35.65 30.75
C THR A 762 33.15 -34.81 29.65
N ALA A 763 32.48 -35.45 28.67
CA ALA A 763 31.76 -34.75 27.60
C ALA A 763 30.62 -33.87 28.12
N ARG A 764 29.87 -34.34 29.12
CA ARG A 764 28.83 -33.54 29.80
C ARG A 764 29.45 -32.37 30.56
N ALA A 765 30.54 -32.59 31.28
CA ALA A 765 31.24 -31.54 32.01
C ALA A 765 31.78 -30.44 31.07
N LEU A 766 32.27 -30.80 29.87
CA LEU A 766 32.70 -29.83 28.85
C LEU A 766 31.56 -28.93 28.35
N LEU A 767 30.30 -29.36 28.47
CA LEU A 767 29.11 -28.59 28.08
C LEU A 767 28.38 -27.99 29.29
N ASP A 768 28.89 -28.18 30.52
CA ASP A 768 28.36 -27.59 31.75
C ASP A 768 28.71 -26.08 31.87
N LEU A 769 28.24 -25.29 30.91
CA LEU A 769 28.37 -23.83 30.85
C LEU A 769 27.02 -23.24 30.46
N GLU A 770 26.61 -22.20 31.16
CA GLU A 770 25.31 -21.58 30.98
C GLU A 770 25.47 -20.12 30.54
N ILE A 771 24.97 -19.82 29.36
CA ILE A 771 24.73 -18.45 28.89
C ILE A 771 23.24 -18.39 28.57
N SER A 772 22.49 -17.62 29.35
CA SER A 772 21.03 -17.57 29.29
C SER A 772 20.54 -16.13 29.12
N LEU A 773 19.49 -15.97 28.32
CA LEU A 773 18.73 -14.74 28.13
C LEU A 773 17.30 -14.96 28.60
N GLY A 774 16.68 -13.91 29.11
CA GLY A 774 15.32 -13.99 29.61
C GLY A 774 14.64 -12.65 29.80
N THR A 775 13.41 -12.71 30.28
CA THR A 775 12.57 -11.54 30.52
C THR A 775 12.16 -11.45 31.98
N VAL A 776 12.03 -10.22 32.47
CA VAL A 776 11.56 -9.87 33.80
C VAL A 776 10.13 -9.36 33.70
N THR A 777 9.17 -10.16 34.13
CA THR A 777 7.74 -9.79 34.14
C THR A 777 7.19 -10.01 35.54
N ASP A 778 6.58 -8.98 36.13
CA ASP A 778 6.03 -9.01 37.50
C ASP A 778 7.00 -9.56 38.56
N GLY A 779 8.29 -9.20 38.42
CA GLY A 779 9.36 -9.61 39.35
C GLY A 779 9.90 -11.03 39.12
N ARG A 780 9.35 -11.80 38.17
CA ARG A 780 9.85 -13.14 37.81
C ARG A 780 10.86 -13.07 36.67
N TRP A 781 11.96 -13.81 36.79
CA TRP A 781 13.08 -13.77 35.85
C TRP A 781 13.09 -15.04 35.02
N VAL A 782 12.25 -15.09 33.98
CA VAL A 782 12.04 -16.30 33.19
C VAL A 782 13.07 -16.40 32.07
N ILE A 783 13.81 -17.51 32.03
CA ILE A 783 14.77 -17.82 30.97
C ILE A 783 14.01 -18.18 29.69
N THR A 784 14.31 -17.49 28.60
CA THR A 784 13.68 -17.70 27.29
C THR A 784 14.61 -18.36 26.29
N ARG A 785 15.94 -18.17 26.43
CA ARG A 785 16.97 -18.83 25.62
C ARG A 785 18.16 -19.22 26.49
N SER A 786 18.81 -20.33 26.20
CA SER A 786 19.98 -20.79 26.95
C SER A 786 20.86 -21.72 26.12
N THR A 787 22.16 -21.74 26.39
CA THR A 787 23.07 -22.80 25.93
C THR A 787 22.69 -24.19 26.47
N LEU A 788 21.91 -24.23 27.56
CA LEU A 788 21.39 -25.44 28.19
C LEU A 788 19.86 -25.49 27.99
N PRO A 789 19.34 -26.28 27.02
CA PRO A 789 17.93 -26.24 26.63
C PRO A 789 16.94 -26.48 27.77
N PHE A 790 17.29 -27.33 28.74
CA PHE A 790 16.45 -27.61 29.92
C PHE A 790 16.28 -26.40 30.85
N ARG A 791 17.10 -25.34 30.73
CA ARG A 791 16.91 -24.10 31.48
C ARG A 791 15.80 -23.22 30.93
N ILE A 792 15.34 -23.45 29.71
CA ILE A 792 14.31 -22.62 29.08
C ILE A 792 12.99 -22.83 29.82
N GLY A 793 12.38 -21.73 30.28
CA GLY A 793 11.16 -21.71 31.09
C GLY A 793 11.40 -21.68 32.60
N ASP A 794 12.62 -21.94 33.06
CA ASP A 794 12.95 -21.79 34.49
C ASP A 794 12.93 -20.33 34.93
N ASP A 795 12.59 -20.13 36.20
CA ASP A 795 12.70 -18.85 36.89
C ASP A 795 14.08 -18.76 37.56
N LEU A 796 14.92 -17.82 37.13
CA LEU A 796 16.24 -17.59 37.72
C LEU A 796 16.13 -17.12 39.17
N ALA A 797 15.03 -16.41 39.49
CA ALA A 797 14.69 -15.90 40.82
C ALA A 797 15.91 -15.39 41.62
N PRO A 798 16.63 -14.35 41.15
CA PRO A 798 17.81 -13.84 41.84
C PRO A 798 17.41 -13.22 43.19
N GLU A 799 18.14 -13.59 44.25
CA GLU A 799 18.04 -12.98 45.57
C GLU A 799 19.35 -12.27 45.87
N PHE A 800 19.26 -10.99 46.23
CA PHE A 800 20.41 -10.12 46.45
C PHE A 800 20.67 -9.95 47.95
N GLY A 801 21.93 -10.14 48.37
CA GLY A 801 22.39 -9.93 49.74
C GLY A 801 23.65 -9.07 49.78
N ASP A 802 24.19 -8.81 50.98
CA ASP A 802 25.36 -7.94 51.16
C ASP A 802 26.63 -8.54 50.51
N GLY A 803 26.95 -8.09 49.29
CA GLY A 803 28.09 -8.57 48.49
C GLY A 803 27.92 -9.96 47.88
N GLU A 804 26.73 -10.59 48.03
CA GLU A 804 26.43 -11.93 47.52
C GLU A 804 25.11 -11.97 46.76
N ILE A 805 24.99 -12.89 45.80
CA ILE A 805 23.75 -13.17 45.08
C ILE A 805 23.49 -14.66 45.10
N THR A 806 22.22 -15.05 45.22
CA THR A 806 21.80 -16.41 44.92
C THR A 806 20.86 -16.47 43.74
N VAL A 807 21.00 -17.50 42.91
CA VAL A 807 20.13 -17.76 41.76
C VAL A 807 19.66 -19.21 41.79
N ALA A 808 18.45 -19.47 41.31
CA ALA A 808 17.93 -20.82 41.19
C ALA A 808 18.67 -21.60 40.08
N ASP A 809 18.94 -22.87 40.35
CA ASP A 809 19.35 -23.84 39.32
C ASP A 809 18.09 -24.50 38.70
N HIS A 810 18.29 -25.41 37.74
CA HIS A 810 17.18 -26.10 37.06
C HIS A 810 16.21 -26.75 38.06
N GLY A 811 14.90 -26.52 37.88
CA GLY A 811 13.88 -27.03 38.79
C GLY A 811 13.79 -26.33 40.16
N GLY A 812 14.51 -25.23 40.38
CA GLY A 812 14.35 -24.33 41.53
C GLY A 812 15.24 -24.65 42.75
N ALA A 813 15.94 -25.78 42.78
CA ALA A 813 16.89 -26.14 43.84
C ALA A 813 17.97 -27.12 43.34
N PRO A 814 19.22 -27.03 43.83
CA PRO A 814 19.73 -26.09 44.83
C PRO A 814 19.95 -24.67 44.26
N ARG A 815 19.91 -23.64 45.12
CA ARG A 815 20.26 -22.26 44.72
C ARG A 815 21.78 -22.09 44.72
N ARG A 816 22.32 -21.51 43.65
CA ARG A 816 23.75 -21.24 43.49
C ARG A 816 24.11 -19.91 44.12
N ARG A 817 25.20 -19.87 44.88
CA ARG A 817 25.72 -18.66 45.52
C ARG A 817 26.89 -18.07 44.75
N TRP A 818 26.87 -16.75 44.61
CA TRP A 818 27.86 -15.95 43.92
C TRP A 818 28.35 -14.83 44.83
N SER A 819 29.65 -14.54 44.82
CA SER A 819 30.19 -13.29 45.35
C SER A 819 30.22 -12.23 44.24
N ILE A 820 29.89 -10.98 44.57
CA ILE A 820 29.96 -9.88 43.60
C ILE A 820 31.43 -9.46 43.48
N ALA A 821 32.05 -9.80 42.35
CA ALA A 821 33.45 -9.47 42.08
C ALA A 821 33.61 -8.00 41.67
N ARG A 822 32.67 -7.49 40.85
CA ARG A 822 32.56 -6.06 40.48
C ARG A 822 31.09 -5.71 40.23
N ASP A 823 30.71 -4.52 40.68
CA ASP A 823 29.42 -3.91 40.38
C ASP A 823 29.67 -2.65 39.55
N HIS A 824 29.15 -2.65 38.33
CA HIS A 824 29.29 -1.58 37.34
C HIS A 824 27.98 -0.79 37.15
N SER A 825 26.96 -1.04 37.98
CA SER A 825 25.62 -0.45 37.80
C SER A 825 25.63 1.08 38.03
N GLU A 826 25.14 1.86 37.06
CA GLU A 826 25.23 3.34 37.07
C GLU A 826 24.26 4.05 38.03
N THR A 827 23.31 3.32 38.63
CA THR A 827 22.33 3.86 39.57
C THR A 827 22.15 2.91 40.75
N GLN A 828 21.83 3.45 41.93
CA GLN A 828 21.55 2.70 43.16
C GLN A 828 20.37 1.71 42.99
N LEU A 829 20.58 0.59 42.32
CA LEU A 829 19.98 -0.69 42.69
C LEU A 829 20.88 -1.35 43.75
N ALA A 830 21.23 -0.56 44.76
CA ALA A 830 21.79 -1.08 45.98
C ALA A 830 20.66 -1.77 46.75
N LEU A 831 20.48 -3.08 46.52
CA LEU A 831 20.16 -4.03 47.58
C LEU A 831 19.01 -3.64 48.55
N GLN A 832 17.94 -2.99 48.08
CA GLN A 832 16.72 -2.66 48.82
C GLN A 832 15.56 -2.71 47.80
N ASP A 833 14.52 -3.53 47.91
CA ASP A 833 13.97 -4.37 48.98
C ASP A 833 13.81 -5.84 48.57
#